data_AF-A0A800MEH1-F1
#
_entry.id   AF-A0A800MEH1-F1
#
_cell.length_a   1.000
_cell.length_b   1.000
_cell.length_c   1.000
_cell.angle_alpha   90.00
_cell.angle_beta   90.00
_cell.angle_gamma   90.00
#
_symmetry.space_group_name_H-M   'P 1'
#
loop_
_entity.id
_entity.type
_entity.pdbx_description
1 polymer ?
#
loop_
_entity_poly.entity_id
_entity_poly.type
_entity_poly.pdbx_seq_one_letter_code
_entity_poly.pdbx_strand_id
1 'polypeptide(L)'
;MKPNPRHFSLLLIVLCASMMGVRPVLAPAEAQETFKSSFELARKVGDKSRMRQLVKGDMDGAVAFILEVAEGIVNNPNELVFERMEALRETWKAEVRTDFCDKMETFFSSLPGPLKRDRRRLRVSYDKLAKEWQANVAGDRDRGEFNRIGAEFTSLADAFGVLRDRYFESNSWQYVALSYDSAYEKNGPDYKAAAKAYSRCIETREEIGLKDTVFKSFAVRLKALEKLGYGKPPEKGSAEAVAAAEFAKPVVLSSSFEMLPEIESLQRPNYRLDSHYVIWPMLALKGVDSTSKFARMEGGPTAIRTKASEVMLDTDGDGVGDLEIPLRGKPQAVELQLGDGEAKRGWGFLAVVGHEKVQYQGLEMNAAIQDKFAGIYLAPAGSARYDLDGTPLRIIDENLNGVYGDVPLSWGSMGISTDHFEPEVDSMVIGEGKRAVPYSEYVKVGEGWYQLEPLNGGAQLQVTRVQFPTGELTLSWGKGLKPDFLVVKGRDRFANCYFDLTSAKKVEVPVGRYSISYGRLSKGKRLQSMKALILGDNNTRAFDVSAGETVKVEAGGPFDLEFEIEDGGDKFTVPGGSVVVAGRAGERYERLWNCVLNPAVSWRKAGSKRGTKGDSMGVHMDREAMSKFGYSAIWFPKDLELDLRKGTEDYEVQLIVKKNKLFGKITSSWRD
;
A
#
# COMPACT_ATOMS: atom_id res chain seq x y z
N MET A 1 14.42 2.28 48.45
CA MET A 1 13.99 2.71 47.09
C MET A 1 14.31 1.60 46.11
N LYS A 2 13.30 0.95 45.53
CA LYS A 2 13.52 -0.03 44.44
C LYS A 2 13.70 0.74 43.13
N PRO A 3 14.67 0.40 42.27
CA PRO A 3 14.89 1.12 41.01
C PRO A 3 13.74 0.86 40.04
N ASN A 4 13.32 1.90 39.32
CA ASN A 4 12.19 1.87 38.40
C ASN A 4 12.59 1.16 37.09
N PRO A 5 11.95 0.03 36.72
CA PRO A 5 12.35 -0.79 35.56
C PRO A 5 12.21 -0.07 34.21
N ARG A 6 11.47 1.04 34.14
CA ARG A 6 11.33 1.84 32.91
C ARG A 6 12.59 2.61 32.51
N HIS A 7 13.46 2.96 33.46
CA HIS A 7 14.69 3.70 33.16
C HIS A 7 15.83 2.79 32.67
N PHE A 8 15.83 1.50 33.02
CA PHE A 8 16.83 0.54 32.52
C PHE A 8 16.57 0.13 31.06
N SER A 9 15.31 0.04 30.64
CA SER A 9 14.95 -0.29 29.25
C SER A 9 15.25 0.84 28.27
N LEU A 10 15.07 2.11 28.66
CA LEU A 10 15.37 3.24 27.80
C LEU A 10 16.88 3.38 27.54
N LEU A 11 17.72 3.14 28.57
CA LEU A 11 19.17 3.27 28.46
C LEU A 11 19.78 2.18 27.55
N LEU A 12 19.22 0.97 27.54
CA LEU A 12 19.66 -0.14 26.68
C LEU A 12 19.29 0.09 25.21
N ILE A 13 18.15 0.76 24.94
CA ILE A 13 17.70 1.11 23.59
C ILE A 13 18.56 2.23 23.00
N VAL A 14 18.93 3.24 23.79
CA VAL A 14 19.80 4.35 23.35
C VAL A 14 21.24 3.87 23.07
N LEU A 15 21.79 2.95 23.87
CA LEU A 15 23.15 2.40 23.62
C LEU A 15 23.24 1.51 22.37
N CYS A 16 22.14 0.85 21.98
CA CYS A 16 22.11 0.04 20.74
C CYS A 16 22.00 0.92 19.49
N ALA A 17 21.27 2.03 19.56
CA ALA A 17 21.11 2.95 18.42
C ALA A 17 22.45 3.60 18.00
N SER A 18 23.36 3.88 18.93
CA SER A 18 24.69 4.44 18.62
C SER A 18 25.66 3.46 17.95
N MET A 19 25.41 2.15 18.02
CA MET A 19 26.22 1.14 17.31
C MET A 19 25.65 0.75 15.93
N MET A 20 24.48 1.28 15.57
CA MET A 20 23.76 0.99 14.32
C MET A 20 23.96 2.09 13.26
N GLY A 21 25.13 2.73 13.24
CA GLY A 21 25.52 3.52 12.08
C GLY A 21 25.50 2.60 10.86
N VAL A 22 24.53 2.82 9.96
CA VAL A 22 24.37 2.01 8.75
C VAL A 22 25.62 2.18 7.91
N ARG A 23 26.48 1.16 7.94
CA ARG A 23 27.59 1.06 7.00
C ARG A 23 27.03 0.63 5.65
N PRO A 24 27.49 1.21 4.53
CA PRO A 24 27.07 0.77 3.20
C PRO A 24 27.37 -0.73 3.05
N VAL A 25 26.44 -1.46 2.42
CA VAL A 25 26.44 -2.94 2.25
C VAL A 25 27.64 -3.46 1.45
N LEU A 26 28.33 -2.54 0.78
CA LEU A 26 29.64 -2.73 0.20
C LEU A 26 30.52 -1.58 0.69
N ALA A 27 31.75 -1.89 1.08
CA ALA A 27 32.74 -0.86 1.33
C ALA A 27 32.81 0.06 0.09
N PRO A 28 33.00 1.39 0.24
CA PRO A 28 33.19 2.29 -0.90
C PRO A 28 34.24 1.71 -1.87
N ALA A 29 34.11 1.97 -3.17
CA ALA A 29 34.99 1.38 -4.19
C ALA A 29 36.49 1.54 -3.85
N GLU A 30 36.87 2.67 -3.25
CA GLU A 30 38.24 2.94 -2.78
C GLU A 30 38.70 2.00 -1.65
N ALA A 31 37.81 1.65 -0.72
CA ALA A 31 38.11 0.73 0.38
C ALA A 31 38.23 -0.72 -0.12
N GLN A 32 37.40 -1.12 -1.08
CA GLN A 32 37.51 -2.44 -1.74
C GLN A 32 38.83 -2.59 -2.49
N GLU A 33 39.23 -1.56 -3.24
CA GLU A 33 40.48 -1.58 -3.98
C GLU A 33 41.70 -1.58 -3.04
N THR A 34 41.57 -0.92 -1.88
CA THR A 34 42.59 -0.93 -0.82
C THR A 34 42.78 -2.33 -0.21
N PHE A 35 41.69 -3.01 0.12
CA PHE A 35 41.75 -4.40 0.60
C PHE A 35 42.40 -5.30 -0.43
N LYS A 36 41.90 -5.27 -1.68
CA LYS A 36 42.37 -6.09 -2.79
C LYS A 36 43.87 -5.91 -3.04
N SER A 37 44.33 -4.66 -3.14
CA SER A 37 45.74 -4.35 -3.35
C SER A 37 46.63 -4.85 -2.21
N SER A 38 46.17 -4.66 -0.96
CA SER A 38 46.91 -5.10 0.23
C SER A 38 46.95 -6.62 0.36
N PHE A 39 45.84 -7.29 0.05
CA PHE A 39 45.72 -8.74 0.08
C PHE A 39 46.58 -9.38 -1.01
N GLU A 40 46.57 -8.84 -2.23
CA GLU A 40 47.44 -9.28 -3.32
C GLU A 40 48.92 -9.12 -2.99
N LEU A 41 49.31 -8.00 -2.39
CA LEU A 41 50.70 -7.79 -1.98
C LEU A 41 51.12 -8.85 -0.95
N ALA A 42 50.29 -9.09 0.07
CA ALA A 42 50.55 -10.11 1.08
C ALA A 42 50.60 -11.53 0.48
N ARG A 43 49.69 -11.85 -0.46
CA ARG A 43 49.66 -13.13 -1.17
C ARG A 43 50.94 -13.35 -1.98
N LYS A 44 51.38 -12.34 -2.76
CA LYS A 44 52.58 -12.41 -3.61
C LYS A 44 53.86 -12.66 -2.83
N VAL A 45 53.97 -12.15 -1.59
CA VAL A 45 55.13 -12.38 -0.72
C VAL A 45 54.94 -13.57 0.23
N GLY A 46 53.81 -14.28 0.15
CA GLY A 46 53.51 -15.44 1.00
C GLY A 46 53.19 -15.12 2.46
N ASP A 47 52.85 -13.86 2.80
CA ASP A 47 52.58 -13.44 4.18
C ASP A 47 51.16 -13.85 4.63
N LYS A 48 51.03 -15.11 5.05
CA LYS A 48 49.78 -15.68 5.59
C LYS A 48 49.31 -14.98 6.88
N SER A 49 50.21 -14.35 7.63
CA SER A 49 49.84 -13.61 8.84
C SER A 49 49.11 -12.33 8.47
N ARG A 50 49.67 -11.56 7.52
CA ARG A 50 49.07 -10.33 7.03
C ARG A 50 47.75 -10.57 6.29
N MET A 51 47.64 -11.61 5.48
CA MET A 51 46.36 -11.97 4.83
C MET A 51 45.24 -12.20 5.86
N ARG A 52 45.51 -12.94 6.95
CA ARG A 52 44.53 -13.13 8.04
C ARG A 52 44.18 -11.83 8.76
N GLN A 53 45.17 -10.99 9.04
CA GLN A 53 44.93 -9.67 9.65
C GLN A 53 44.04 -8.79 8.76
N LEU A 54 44.23 -8.82 7.44
CA LEU A 54 43.40 -8.07 6.49
C LEU A 54 41.96 -8.58 6.51
N VAL A 55 41.73 -9.89 6.39
CA VAL A 55 40.37 -10.48 6.44
C VAL A 55 39.67 -10.17 7.76
N LYS A 56 40.41 -10.20 8.87
CA LYS A 56 39.86 -9.84 10.19
C LYS A 56 39.54 -8.35 10.31
N GLY A 57 40.39 -7.49 9.76
CA GLY A 57 40.28 -6.03 9.87
C GLY A 57 39.26 -5.41 8.92
N ASP A 58 39.05 -6.02 7.75
CA ASP A 58 38.11 -5.58 6.73
C ASP A 58 37.41 -6.80 6.08
N MET A 59 36.41 -7.29 6.79
CA MET A 59 35.65 -8.47 6.38
C MET A 59 34.74 -8.18 5.17
N ASP A 60 34.25 -6.94 5.03
CA ASP A 60 33.37 -6.55 3.94
C ASP A 60 34.16 -6.48 2.62
N GLY A 61 35.38 -5.92 2.65
CA GLY A 61 36.32 -5.96 1.53
C GLY A 61 36.71 -7.39 1.14
N ALA A 62 36.91 -8.27 2.12
CA ALA A 62 37.17 -9.69 1.87
C ALA A 62 36.01 -10.41 1.17
N VAL A 63 34.77 -10.20 1.63
CA VAL A 63 33.56 -10.78 1.02
C VAL A 63 33.38 -10.29 -0.41
N ALA A 64 33.55 -8.99 -0.66
CA ALA A 64 33.48 -8.42 -2.01
C ALA A 64 34.52 -9.06 -2.95
N PHE A 65 35.76 -9.22 -2.47
CA PHE A 65 36.81 -9.83 -3.28
C PHE A 65 36.59 -11.33 -3.52
N ILE A 66 36.06 -12.07 -2.55
CA ILE A 66 35.65 -13.48 -2.73
C ILE A 66 34.59 -13.61 -3.82
N LEU A 67 33.57 -12.76 -3.81
CA LEU A 67 32.51 -12.77 -4.83
C LEU A 67 33.06 -12.42 -6.21
N GLU A 68 33.95 -11.41 -6.30
CA GLU A 68 34.61 -11.03 -7.55
C GLU A 68 35.43 -12.20 -8.12
N VAL A 69 36.25 -12.85 -7.29
CA VAL A 69 37.11 -13.97 -7.70
C VAL A 69 36.27 -15.19 -8.09
N ALA A 70 35.25 -15.54 -7.30
CA ALA A 70 34.35 -16.66 -7.60
C ALA A 70 33.57 -16.48 -8.91
N GLU A 71 33.07 -15.27 -9.17
CA GLU A 71 32.44 -14.92 -10.44
C GLU A 71 33.46 -14.90 -11.59
N GLY A 72 34.69 -14.46 -11.30
CA GLY A 72 35.83 -14.45 -12.22
C GLY A 72 36.26 -15.83 -12.70
N ILE A 73 36.25 -16.85 -11.83
CA ILE A 73 36.57 -18.25 -12.19
C ILE A 73 35.71 -18.72 -13.37
N VAL A 74 34.43 -18.35 -13.36
CA VAL A 74 33.48 -18.85 -14.34
C VAL A 74 33.47 -17.99 -15.61
N ASN A 75 33.73 -16.70 -15.49
CA ASN A 75 33.65 -15.78 -16.61
C ASN A 75 34.98 -15.64 -17.37
N ASN A 76 36.13 -15.70 -16.69
CA ASN A 76 37.47 -15.55 -17.26
C ASN A 76 38.50 -16.44 -16.50
N PRO A 77 38.37 -17.78 -16.54
CA PRO A 77 39.25 -18.68 -15.82
C PRO A 77 40.71 -18.49 -16.25
N ASN A 78 41.60 -18.29 -15.29
CA ASN A 78 43.04 -18.28 -15.47
C ASN A 78 43.75 -18.65 -14.17
N GLU A 79 45.02 -19.03 -14.25
CA GLU A 79 45.83 -19.48 -13.13
C GLU A 79 45.81 -18.51 -11.95
N LEU A 80 45.94 -17.21 -12.21
CA LEU A 80 45.93 -16.17 -11.19
C LEU A 80 44.59 -16.11 -10.42
N VAL A 81 43.46 -16.31 -11.09
CA VAL A 81 42.13 -16.31 -10.45
C VAL A 81 41.94 -17.55 -9.57
N PHE A 82 42.46 -18.72 -9.98
CA PHE A 82 42.46 -19.92 -9.13
C PHE A 82 43.37 -19.76 -7.90
N GLU A 83 44.59 -19.26 -8.08
CA GLU A 83 45.51 -18.98 -6.97
C GLU A 83 44.90 -17.99 -5.96
N ARG A 84 44.20 -16.97 -6.46
CA ARG A 84 43.46 -16.00 -5.62
C ARG A 84 42.40 -16.70 -4.78
N MET A 85 41.61 -17.57 -5.41
CA MET A 85 40.54 -18.27 -4.72
C MET A 85 41.08 -19.22 -3.66
N GLU A 86 42.16 -19.95 -3.94
CA GLU A 86 42.82 -20.80 -2.95
C GLU A 86 43.35 -20.00 -1.77
N ALA A 87 44.04 -18.88 -2.01
CA ALA A 87 44.54 -18.02 -0.95
C ALA A 87 43.41 -17.44 -0.08
N LEU A 88 42.31 -17.01 -0.70
CA LEU A 88 41.12 -16.52 0.00
C LEU A 88 40.46 -17.65 0.81
N ARG A 89 40.32 -18.84 0.23
CA ARG A 89 39.76 -20.03 0.89
C ARG A 89 40.58 -20.42 2.12
N GLU A 90 41.91 -20.55 1.98
CA GLU A 90 42.80 -20.86 3.10
C GLU A 90 42.69 -19.82 4.21
N THR A 91 42.75 -18.54 3.85
CA THR A 91 42.72 -17.43 4.80
C THR A 91 41.37 -17.34 5.52
N TRP A 92 40.27 -17.45 4.77
CA TRP A 92 38.91 -17.39 5.31
C TRP A 92 38.62 -18.58 6.23
N LYS A 93 39.04 -19.79 5.85
CA LYS A 93 38.87 -20.98 6.69
C LYS A 93 39.69 -20.90 7.98
N ALA A 94 40.88 -20.30 7.92
CA ALA A 94 41.70 -20.07 9.10
C ALA A 94 41.13 -19.01 10.06
N GLU A 95 40.61 -17.90 9.53
CA GLU A 95 40.17 -16.75 10.33
C GLU A 95 38.67 -16.83 10.72
N VAL A 96 37.79 -17.06 9.75
CA VAL A 96 36.32 -17.02 9.92
C VAL A 96 35.74 -18.41 10.20
N ARG A 97 36.45 -19.47 9.79
CA ARG A 97 36.12 -20.89 10.06
C ARG A 97 34.77 -21.32 9.47
N THR A 98 34.51 -20.92 8.23
CA THR A 98 33.34 -21.36 7.45
C THR A 98 33.75 -21.66 6.01
N ASP A 99 32.90 -22.39 5.29
CA ASP A 99 33.15 -22.77 3.89
C ASP A 99 32.50 -21.78 2.89
N PHE A 100 32.45 -20.49 3.23
CA PHE A 100 31.80 -19.45 2.39
C PHE A 100 32.43 -19.36 1.00
N CYS A 101 33.77 -19.39 0.91
CA CYS A 101 34.49 -19.35 -0.37
C CYS A 101 34.06 -20.51 -1.28
N ASP A 102 34.03 -21.74 -0.75
CA ASP A 102 33.65 -22.95 -1.48
C ASP A 102 32.21 -22.89 -1.97
N LYS A 103 31.30 -22.38 -1.14
CA LYS A 103 29.89 -22.22 -1.50
C LYS A 103 29.68 -21.18 -2.59
N MET A 104 30.41 -20.06 -2.56
CA MET A 104 30.32 -19.04 -3.62
C MET A 104 30.89 -19.56 -4.95
N GLU A 105 32.03 -20.24 -4.93
CA GLU A 105 32.59 -20.87 -6.12
C GLU A 105 31.63 -21.89 -6.74
N THR A 106 31.05 -22.76 -5.90
CA THR A 106 30.08 -23.77 -6.33
C THR A 106 28.84 -23.11 -6.92
N PHE A 107 28.31 -22.07 -6.28
CA PHE A 107 27.16 -21.32 -6.78
C PHE A 107 27.44 -20.74 -8.17
N PHE A 108 28.52 -19.99 -8.34
CA PHE A 108 28.84 -19.37 -9.63
C PHE A 108 29.13 -20.42 -10.70
N SER A 109 29.84 -21.50 -10.36
CA SER A 109 30.19 -22.58 -11.30
C SER A 109 28.97 -23.37 -11.76
N SER A 110 27.93 -23.47 -10.92
CA SER A 110 26.68 -24.17 -11.23
C SER A 110 25.62 -23.28 -11.88
N LEU A 111 25.86 -21.97 -12.02
CA LEU A 111 24.87 -21.02 -12.53
C LEU A 111 24.73 -21.09 -14.06
N PRO A 112 23.58 -21.54 -14.62
CA PRO A 112 23.37 -21.63 -16.06
C PRO A 112 23.37 -20.27 -16.75
N GLY A 113 23.76 -20.24 -18.03
CA GLY A 113 23.84 -19.02 -18.84
C GLY A 113 22.60 -18.10 -18.80
N PRO A 114 21.37 -18.63 -18.95
CA PRO A 114 20.15 -17.82 -18.80
C PRO A 114 20.02 -17.15 -17.42
N LEU A 115 20.30 -17.89 -16.34
CA LEU A 115 20.20 -17.38 -14.97
C LEU A 115 21.26 -16.31 -14.66
N LYS A 116 22.41 -16.32 -15.36
CA LYS A 116 23.40 -15.23 -15.25
C LYS A 116 22.84 -13.89 -15.74
N ARG A 117 22.03 -13.89 -16.81
CA ARG A 117 21.38 -12.68 -17.33
C ARG A 117 20.32 -12.18 -16.36
N ASP A 118 19.50 -13.08 -15.82
CA ASP A 118 18.46 -12.74 -14.84
C ASP A 118 19.09 -12.19 -13.56
N ARG A 119 20.15 -12.83 -13.06
CA ARG A 119 20.93 -12.34 -11.91
C ARG A 119 21.46 -10.93 -12.15
N ARG A 120 22.03 -10.64 -13.33
CA ARG A 120 22.52 -9.30 -13.67
C ARG A 120 21.39 -8.27 -13.64
N ARG A 121 20.22 -8.59 -14.20
CA ARG A 121 19.04 -7.72 -14.17
C ARG A 121 18.58 -7.45 -12.73
N LEU A 122 18.45 -8.49 -11.91
CA LEU A 122 18.06 -8.35 -10.51
C LEU A 122 19.08 -7.54 -9.70
N ARG A 123 20.38 -7.71 -9.98
CA ARG A 123 21.44 -6.92 -9.34
C ARG A 123 21.34 -5.44 -9.68
N VAL A 124 21.02 -5.07 -10.92
CA VAL A 124 20.77 -3.67 -11.30
C VAL A 124 19.59 -3.10 -10.52
N SER A 125 18.49 -3.84 -10.40
CA SER A 125 17.33 -3.42 -9.59
C SER A 125 17.70 -3.28 -8.11
N TYR A 126 18.44 -4.24 -7.56
CA TYR A 126 18.94 -4.20 -6.19
C TYR A 126 19.82 -2.97 -5.93
N ASP A 127 20.80 -2.69 -6.80
CA ASP A 127 21.72 -1.57 -6.65
C ASP A 127 20.99 -0.22 -6.74
N LYS A 128 19.97 -0.13 -7.61
CA LYS A 128 19.09 1.05 -7.69
C LYS A 128 18.31 1.25 -6.40
N LEU A 129 17.64 0.20 -5.92
CA LEU A 129 16.79 0.25 -4.74
C LEU A 129 17.61 0.51 -3.46
N ALA A 130 18.83 -0.02 -3.37
CA ALA A 130 19.76 0.27 -2.27
C ALA A 130 20.16 1.75 -2.23
N LYS A 131 20.34 2.39 -3.39
CA LYS A 131 20.61 3.84 -3.46
C LYS A 131 19.39 4.66 -3.04
N GLU A 132 18.19 4.27 -3.47
CA GLU A 132 16.94 4.90 -3.03
C GLU A 132 16.80 4.80 -1.50
N TRP A 133 17.08 3.63 -0.94
CA TRP A 133 17.06 3.43 0.51
C TRP A 133 18.06 4.32 1.25
N GLN A 134 19.29 4.41 0.76
CA GLN A 134 20.33 5.28 1.32
C GLN A 134 19.95 6.77 1.22
N ALA A 135 19.38 7.18 0.10
CA ALA A 135 18.88 8.54 -0.10
C ALA A 135 17.77 8.86 0.92
N ASN A 136 16.86 7.93 1.15
CA ASN A 136 15.81 8.09 2.15
C ASN A 136 16.38 8.21 3.58
N VAL A 137 17.36 7.38 3.94
CA VAL A 137 18.06 7.47 5.24
C VAL A 137 18.77 8.81 5.44
N ALA A 138 19.36 9.33 4.36
CA ALA A 138 20.11 10.59 4.36
C ALA A 138 19.20 11.84 4.32
N GLY A 139 17.99 11.71 3.78
CA GLY A 139 16.98 12.76 3.75
C GLY A 139 16.03 12.71 4.94
N ASP A 140 14.73 12.86 4.66
CA ASP A 140 13.69 13.01 5.68
C ASP A 140 13.31 11.69 6.38
N ARG A 141 13.90 10.57 5.95
CA ARG A 141 13.62 9.22 6.48
C ARG A 141 12.15 8.86 6.36
N ASP A 142 11.59 9.12 5.18
CA ASP A 142 10.19 8.92 4.87
C ASP A 142 9.77 7.45 5.08
N ARG A 143 8.73 7.23 5.87
CA ARG A 143 8.25 5.88 6.22
C ARG A 143 7.51 5.21 5.06
N GLY A 144 6.77 5.97 4.26
CA GLY A 144 6.12 5.46 3.06
C GLY A 144 7.15 4.88 2.10
N GLU A 145 8.28 5.58 1.97
CA GLU A 145 9.43 5.17 1.17
C GLU A 145 10.14 3.96 1.78
N PHE A 146 10.35 3.89 3.10
CA PHE A 146 10.85 2.66 3.73
C PHE A 146 9.91 1.46 3.55
N ASN A 147 8.59 1.66 3.61
CA ASN A 147 7.62 0.59 3.40
C ASN A 147 7.62 0.11 1.93
N ARG A 148 7.62 1.04 0.96
CA ARG A 148 7.73 0.74 -0.46
C ARG A 148 9.02 -0.02 -0.76
N ILE A 149 10.15 0.53 -0.32
CA ILE A 149 11.46 -0.07 -0.52
C ILE A 149 11.57 -1.43 0.19
N GLY A 150 11.04 -1.57 1.40
CA GLY A 150 11.01 -2.83 2.13
C GLY A 150 10.17 -3.91 1.43
N ALA A 151 9.05 -3.55 0.80
CA ALA A 151 8.25 -4.45 -0.02
C ALA A 151 9.01 -4.86 -1.30
N GLU A 152 9.63 -3.92 -2.00
CA GLU A 152 10.41 -4.22 -3.21
C GLU A 152 11.65 -5.08 -2.91
N PHE A 153 12.33 -4.86 -1.77
CA PHE A 153 13.41 -5.75 -1.32
C PHE A 153 12.90 -7.14 -0.93
N THR A 154 11.65 -7.28 -0.49
CA THR A 154 11.05 -8.60 -0.25
C THR A 154 10.91 -9.35 -1.58
N SER A 155 10.39 -8.69 -2.62
CA SER A 155 10.31 -9.28 -3.97
C SER A 155 11.69 -9.61 -4.55
N LEU A 156 12.70 -8.77 -4.33
CA LEU A 156 14.08 -9.08 -4.72
C LEU A 156 14.64 -10.28 -3.95
N ALA A 157 14.37 -10.39 -2.65
CA ALA A 157 14.80 -11.53 -1.85
C ALA A 157 14.22 -12.84 -2.40
N ASP A 158 12.93 -12.87 -2.71
CA ASP A 158 12.27 -14.03 -3.29
C ASP A 158 12.86 -14.37 -4.68
N ALA A 159 13.08 -13.36 -5.52
CA ALA A 159 13.66 -13.55 -6.85
C ALA A 159 15.11 -14.09 -6.80
N PHE A 160 15.94 -13.58 -5.90
CA PHE A 160 17.29 -14.12 -5.67
C PHE A 160 17.25 -15.53 -5.06
N GLY A 161 16.27 -15.82 -4.20
CA GLY A 161 16.05 -17.15 -3.65
C GLY A 161 15.73 -18.19 -4.73
N VAL A 162 14.91 -17.83 -5.72
CA VAL A 162 14.64 -18.69 -6.91
C VAL A 162 15.93 -18.98 -7.69
N LEU A 163 16.80 -17.98 -7.85
CA LEU A 163 18.12 -18.16 -8.48
C LEU A 163 19.13 -18.90 -7.60
N ARG A 164 18.77 -19.19 -6.33
CA ARG A 164 19.67 -19.69 -5.27
C ARG A 164 20.86 -18.76 -5.01
N ASP A 165 20.76 -17.48 -5.36
CA ASP A 165 21.74 -16.45 -4.98
C ASP A 165 21.49 -16.02 -3.54
N ARG A 166 21.87 -16.91 -2.61
CA ARG A 166 21.66 -16.71 -1.17
C ARG A 166 22.38 -15.47 -0.64
N TYR A 167 23.47 -15.04 -1.29
CA TYR A 167 24.15 -13.81 -0.89
C TYR A 167 23.23 -12.59 -1.09
N PHE A 168 22.72 -12.39 -2.31
CA PHE A 168 21.84 -11.26 -2.59
C PHE A 168 20.44 -11.41 -1.98
N GLU A 169 19.94 -12.63 -1.80
CA GLU A 169 18.73 -12.88 -1.00
C GLU A 169 18.92 -12.37 0.44
N SER A 170 20.01 -12.76 1.10
CA SER A 170 20.28 -12.34 2.48
C SER A 170 20.48 -10.82 2.61
N ASN A 171 21.15 -10.21 1.62
CA ASN A 171 21.33 -8.77 1.55
C ASN A 171 20.03 -8.01 1.26
N SER A 172 19.08 -8.63 0.56
CA SER A 172 17.75 -8.06 0.37
C SER A 172 16.98 -8.11 1.69
N TRP A 173 16.97 -9.26 2.39
CA TRP A 173 16.41 -9.38 3.74
C TRP A 173 17.04 -8.41 4.76
N GLN A 174 18.33 -8.09 4.60
CA GLN A 174 18.97 -7.05 5.39
C GLN A 174 18.25 -5.70 5.26
N TYR A 175 18.01 -5.24 4.03
CA TYR A 175 17.30 -3.98 3.80
C TYR A 175 15.83 -4.05 4.20
N VAL A 176 15.17 -5.20 4.05
CA VAL A 176 13.82 -5.42 4.59
C VAL A 176 13.81 -5.20 6.11
N ALA A 177 14.72 -5.85 6.84
CA ALA A 177 14.78 -5.74 8.29
C ALA A 177 15.04 -4.29 8.74
N LEU A 178 16.00 -3.61 8.13
CA LEU A 178 16.31 -2.22 8.43
C LEU A 178 15.17 -1.27 8.08
N SER A 179 14.45 -1.54 6.99
CA SER A 179 13.28 -0.75 6.58
C SER A 179 12.12 -0.89 7.57
N TYR A 180 12.01 -2.00 8.31
CA TYR A 180 10.95 -2.20 9.32
C TYR A 180 11.37 -1.92 10.76
N ASP A 181 12.66 -1.68 11.04
CA ASP A 181 13.20 -1.50 12.40
C ASP A 181 13.34 -0.02 12.83
N SER A 182 13.49 0.20 14.14
CA SER A 182 13.40 1.48 14.87
C SER A 182 14.52 2.49 14.65
N ALA A 183 15.40 2.30 13.68
CA ALA A 183 16.60 3.14 13.61
C ALA A 183 16.27 4.60 13.25
N TYR A 184 15.07 4.90 12.73
CA TYR A 184 14.82 6.16 12.04
C TYR A 184 13.44 6.83 12.20
N GLU A 185 12.64 6.66 13.26
CA GLU A 185 11.52 7.63 13.47
C GLU A 185 10.75 7.63 14.82
N LYS A 186 9.86 8.65 14.90
CA LYS A 186 8.97 9.15 15.96
C LYS A 186 7.67 8.34 16.15
N ASN A 187 7.22 7.55 15.16
CA ASN A 187 5.90 6.87 15.14
C ASN A 187 5.93 5.34 15.37
N GLY A 188 7.10 4.78 15.66
CA GLY A 188 7.25 3.37 16.07
C GLY A 188 7.41 2.39 14.90
N PRO A 189 8.31 1.41 15.00
CA PRO A 189 8.60 0.42 13.94
C PRO A 189 7.68 -0.81 13.96
N ASP A 190 7.63 -1.55 12.85
CA ASP A 190 7.05 -2.91 12.81
C ASP A 190 8.09 -3.95 13.26
N TYR A 191 8.28 -4.04 14.57
CA TYR A 191 9.27 -4.92 15.18
C TYR A 191 9.06 -6.41 14.87
N LYS A 192 7.83 -6.85 14.53
CA LYS A 192 7.53 -8.23 14.19
C LYS A 192 7.98 -8.54 12.75
N ALA A 193 7.69 -7.64 11.82
CA ALA A 193 8.21 -7.72 10.45
C ALA A 193 9.75 -7.61 10.43
N ALA A 194 10.31 -6.69 11.21
CA ALA A 194 11.74 -6.55 11.38
C ALA A 194 12.36 -7.84 11.93
N ALA A 195 11.83 -8.41 13.02
CA ALA A 195 12.33 -9.66 13.61
C ALA A 195 12.29 -10.84 12.62
N LYS A 196 11.21 -10.97 11.84
CA LYS A 196 11.12 -11.99 10.77
C LYS A 196 12.21 -11.79 9.72
N ALA A 197 12.41 -10.57 9.24
CA ALA A 197 13.43 -10.27 8.23
C ALA A 197 14.86 -10.42 8.79
N TYR A 198 15.10 -10.06 10.06
CA TYR A 198 16.35 -10.34 10.76
C TYR A 198 16.62 -11.84 10.80
N SER A 199 15.63 -12.67 11.14
CA SER A 199 15.74 -14.14 11.15
C SER A 199 16.11 -14.67 9.75
N ARG A 200 15.38 -14.23 8.71
CA ARG A 200 15.67 -14.64 7.33
C ARG A 200 17.06 -14.26 6.87
N CYS A 201 17.50 -13.03 7.14
CA CYS A 201 18.86 -12.59 6.83
C CYS A 201 19.92 -13.49 7.49
N ILE A 202 19.72 -13.84 8.76
CA ILE A 202 20.63 -14.72 9.53
C ILE A 202 20.61 -16.15 8.98
N GLU A 203 19.43 -16.73 8.77
CA GLU A 203 19.25 -18.08 8.22
C GLU A 203 19.94 -18.22 6.86
N THR A 204 19.67 -17.31 5.93
CA THR A 204 20.24 -17.34 4.58
C THR A 204 21.76 -17.14 4.62
N ARG A 205 22.28 -16.26 5.49
CA ARG A 205 23.73 -16.10 5.69
C ARG A 205 24.38 -17.34 6.28
N GLU A 206 23.70 -18.02 7.22
CA GLU A 206 24.17 -19.27 7.80
C GLU A 206 24.22 -20.39 6.75
N GLU A 207 23.23 -20.49 5.87
CA GLU A 207 23.21 -21.44 4.75
C GLU A 207 24.44 -21.33 3.86
N ILE A 208 24.96 -20.11 3.64
CA ILE A 208 26.20 -19.89 2.87
C ILE A 208 27.46 -19.79 3.74
N GLY A 209 27.35 -19.95 5.06
CA GLY A 209 28.49 -19.83 5.96
C GLY A 209 29.05 -18.40 6.08
N LEU A 210 28.26 -17.37 5.76
CA LEU A 210 28.68 -15.97 5.86
C LEU A 210 28.46 -15.44 7.30
N LYS A 211 29.51 -15.42 8.11
CA LYS A 211 29.48 -14.97 9.53
C LYS A 211 30.13 -13.60 9.72
N ASP A 212 29.72 -12.65 8.88
CA ASP A 212 30.26 -11.30 8.81
C ASP A 212 29.71 -10.36 9.89
N THR A 213 30.02 -9.07 9.76
CA THR A 213 29.57 -8.02 10.70
C THR A 213 28.05 -7.91 10.71
N VAL A 214 27.41 -8.04 9.54
CA VAL A 214 25.94 -8.03 9.43
C VAL A 214 25.35 -9.20 10.20
N PHE A 215 25.82 -10.43 9.97
CA PHE A 215 25.34 -11.61 10.71
C PHE A 215 25.38 -11.40 12.23
N LYS A 216 26.52 -10.93 12.75
CA LYS A 216 26.71 -10.73 14.20
C LYS A 216 25.82 -9.63 14.76
N SER A 217 25.75 -8.48 14.11
CA SER A 217 24.93 -7.34 14.57
C SER A 217 23.43 -7.65 14.49
N PHE A 218 23.00 -8.33 13.44
CA PHE A 218 21.61 -8.73 13.23
C PHE A 218 21.17 -9.79 14.24
N ALA A 219 22.04 -10.76 14.57
CA ALA A 219 21.75 -11.73 15.62
C ALA A 219 21.56 -11.08 17.00
N VAL A 220 22.36 -10.06 17.33
CA VAL A 220 22.19 -9.28 18.56
C VAL A 220 20.85 -8.52 18.55
N ARG A 221 20.50 -7.88 17.42
CA ARG A 221 19.25 -7.14 17.30
C ARG A 221 18.03 -8.07 17.35
N LEU A 222 18.04 -9.19 16.64
CA LEU A 222 16.99 -10.21 16.71
C LEU A 222 16.77 -10.66 18.15
N LYS A 223 17.84 -10.99 18.88
CA LYS A 223 17.76 -11.39 20.29
C LYS A 223 17.16 -10.30 21.18
N ALA A 224 17.39 -9.02 20.87
CA ALA A 224 16.76 -7.91 21.57
C ALA A 224 15.24 -7.84 21.27
N LEU A 225 14.85 -8.02 20.01
CA LEU A 225 13.45 -8.06 19.59
C LEU A 225 12.70 -9.28 20.15
N GLU A 226 13.36 -10.44 20.22
CA GLU A 226 12.86 -11.67 20.87
C GLU A 226 12.55 -11.45 22.35
N LYS A 227 13.44 -10.76 23.08
CA LYS A 227 13.21 -10.40 24.49
C LYS A 227 12.04 -9.45 24.67
N LEU A 228 11.75 -8.61 23.67
CA LEU A 228 10.60 -7.72 23.64
C LEU A 228 9.31 -8.41 23.18
N GLY A 229 9.36 -9.71 22.84
CA GLY A 229 8.22 -10.51 22.43
C GLY A 229 7.96 -10.55 20.92
N TYR A 230 8.82 -9.92 20.10
CA TYR A 230 8.61 -9.80 18.66
C TYR A 230 9.29 -10.89 17.83
N GLY A 231 10.17 -11.68 18.43
CA GLY A 231 10.91 -12.76 17.75
C GLY A 231 10.69 -14.16 18.34
N LYS A 232 9.81 -14.34 19.34
CA LYS A 232 9.52 -15.69 19.85
C LYS A 232 8.85 -16.50 18.74
N PRO A 233 9.37 -17.70 18.40
CA PRO A 233 8.54 -18.70 17.76
C PRO A 233 7.33 -18.94 18.65
N PRO A 234 6.14 -19.21 18.09
CA PRO A 234 4.98 -19.61 18.89
C PRO A 234 5.38 -20.74 19.86
N GLU A 235 4.94 -20.66 21.12
CA GLU A 235 5.32 -21.62 22.17
C GLU A 235 5.14 -23.07 21.69
N LYS A 236 6.08 -23.95 22.04
CA LYS A 236 5.94 -25.40 21.78
C LYS A 236 4.79 -25.95 22.62
N GLY A 237 3.61 -25.89 22.03
CA GLY A 237 2.29 -26.11 22.61
C GLY A 237 1.21 -25.41 21.75
N SER A 238 1.56 -24.27 21.16
CA SER A 238 0.95 -23.71 19.95
C SER A 238 1.74 -24.18 18.73
N ALA A 239 1.48 -25.41 18.29
CA ALA A 239 1.72 -25.73 16.90
C ALA A 239 0.68 -24.99 16.04
N GLU A 240 0.86 -23.68 15.87
CA GLU A 240 0.42 -23.03 14.64
C GLU A 240 1.65 -22.97 13.73
N ALA A 241 2.02 -24.14 13.23
CA ALA A 241 2.13 -24.21 11.79
C ALA A 241 0.84 -23.58 11.30
N VAL A 242 0.92 -22.39 10.69
CA VAL A 242 -0.08 -21.98 9.73
C VAL A 242 -0.22 -23.20 8.83
N ALA A 243 -1.26 -24.00 9.05
CA ALA A 243 -1.48 -25.19 8.26
C ALA A 243 -1.41 -24.70 6.83
N ALA A 244 -0.43 -25.20 6.07
CA ALA A 244 -0.40 -24.97 4.64
C ALA A 244 -1.81 -25.29 4.16
N ALA A 245 -2.48 -24.33 3.52
CA ALA A 245 -3.84 -24.54 3.09
C ALA A 245 -3.85 -25.85 2.29
N GLU A 246 -4.68 -26.82 2.69
CA GLU A 246 -4.85 -28.01 1.87
C GLU A 246 -5.70 -27.58 0.67
N PHE A 247 -5.04 -27.49 -0.48
CA PHE A 247 -5.68 -27.13 -1.74
C PHE A 247 -6.30 -28.39 -2.35
N ALA A 248 -7.59 -28.34 -2.65
CA ALA A 248 -8.19 -29.30 -3.57
C ALA A 248 -7.64 -29.10 -5.00
N LYS A 249 -7.97 -30.02 -5.92
CA LYS A 249 -7.71 -29.76 -7.34
C LYS A 249 -8.50 -28.52 -7.80
N PRO A 250 -7.88 -27.56 -8.49
CA PRO A 250 -8.58 -26.41 -9.03
C PRO A 250 -9.65 -26.84 -10.05
N VAL A 251 -10.75 -26.09 -10.09
CA VAL A 251 -11.81 -26.20 -11.11
C VAL A 251 -11.91 -24.85 -11.82
N VAL A 252 -12.05 -24.87 -13.15
CA VAL A 252 -12.23 -23.65 -13.95
C VAL A 252 -13.71 -23.49 -14.28
N LEU A 253 -14.29 -22.38 -13.87
CA LEU A 253 -15.66 -22.00 -14.16
C LEU A 253 -15.68 -21.01 -15.33
N SER A 254 -16.64 -21.16 -16.23
CA SER A 254 -16.89 -20.15 -17.28
C SER A 254 -17.86 -19.10 -16.78
N SER A 255 -17.62 -17.85 -17.14
CA SER A 255 -18.55 -16.76 -16.82
C SER A 255 -19.74 -16.74 -17.79
N SER A 256 -20.87 -16.24 -17.29
CA SER A 256 -21.95 -15.66 -18.08
C SER A 256 -21.99 -14.15 -17.82
N PHE A 257 -22.42 -13.37 -18.80
CA PHE A 257 -22.49 -11.92 -18.65
C PHE A 257 -23.88 -11.46 -18.21
N GLU A 258 -23.94 -10.54 -17.26
CA GLU A 258 -25.18 -9.88 -16.83
C GLU A 258 -24.98 -8.38 -16.67
N MET A 259 -25.96 -7.60 -17.17
CA MET A 259 -26.04 -6.16 -16.92
C MET A 259 -26.93 -5.84 -15.73
N LEU A 260 -26.42 -4.97 -14.85
CA LEU A 260 -27.20 -4.36 -13.79
C LEU A 260 -28.05 -3.22 -14.36
N PRO A 261 -29.37 -3.22 -14.14
CA PRO A 261 -30.27 -2.26 -14.79
C PRO A 261 -30.15 -0.83 -14.21
N GLU A 262 -29.77 -0.70 -12.94
CA GLU A 262 -29.72 0.57 -12.20
C GLU A 262 -28.60 0.53 -11.16
N ILE A 263 -28.03 1.68 -10.81
CA ILE A 263 -26.94 1.74 -9.82
C ILE A 263 -27.44 1.34 -8.42
N GLU A 264 -28.69 1.66 -8.09
CA GLU A 264 -29.34 1.34 -6.81
C GLU A 264 -29.80 -0.12 -6.69
N SER A 265 -29.62 -0.95 -7.72
CA SER A 265 -30.03 -2.37 -7.66
C SER A 265 -29.25 -3.17 -6.62
N LEU A 266 -28.06 -2.68 -6.22
CA LEU A 266 -27.18 -3.29 -5.22
C LEU A 266 -26.66 -2.25 -4.25
N GLN A 267 -26.51 -2.63 -2.99
CA GLN A 267 -25.65 -1.91 -2.05
C GLN A 267 -24.20 -2.29 -2.33
N ARG A 268 -23.41 -1.33 -2.80
CA ARG A 268 -21.99 -1.52 -3.14
C ARG A 268 -21.07 -0.96 -2.06
N PRO A 269 -19.94 -1.63 -1.75
CA PRO A 269 -18.90 -1.09 -0.88
C PRO A 269 -18.04 -0.08 -1.66
N ASN A 270 -18.65 0.99 -2.17
CA ASN A 270 -17.96 2.00 -2.98
C ASN A 270 -18.45 3.41 -2.61
N TYR A 271 -17.52 4.36 -2.48
CA TYR A 271 -17.86 5.72 -2.06
C TYR A 271 -18.62 6.50 -3.13
N ARG A 272 -18.22 6.39 -4.40
CA ARG A 272 -18.69 7.26 -5.49
C ARG A 272 -19.90 6.72 -6.25
N LEU A 273 -20.13 5.41 -6.21
CA LEU A 273 -21.19 4.74 -6.97
C LEU A 273 -22.55 4.81 -6.25
N ASP A 274 -23.07 6.02 -6.12
CA ASP A 274 -24.43 6.32 -5.67
C ASP A 274 -25.10 7.35 -6.59
N SER A 275 -26.26 7.90 -6.19
CA SER A 275 -27.04 8.85 -6.99
C SER A 275 -26.30 10.15 -7.41
N HIS A 276 -25.13 10.46 -6.85
CA HIS A 276 -24.34 11.64 -7.25
C HIS A 276 -23.49 11.32 -8.48
N TYR A 277 -24.11 11.24 -9.66
CA TYR A 277 -23.38 10.88 -10.88
C TYR A 277 -22.24 11.86 -11.24
N VAL A 278 -22.29 13.10 -10.78
CA VAL A 278 -21.25 14.11 -11.02
C VAL A 278 -19.88 13.81 -10.39
N ILE A 279 -19.80 12.78 -9.54
CA ILE A 279 -18.55 12.28 -8.98
C ILE A 279 -18.22 10.85 -9.42
N TRP A 280 -18.99 10.30 -10.36
CA TRP A 280 -18.63 9.08 -11.06
C TRP A 280 -17.40 9.32 -11.97
N PRO A 281 -16.66 8.26 -12.35
CA PRO A 281 -15.70 8.35 -13.44
C PRO A 281 -16.28 9.04 -14.67
N MET A 282 -15.50 9.86 -15.37
CA MET A 282 -15.97 10.69 -16.47
C MET A 282 -15.06 10.57 -17.70
N LEU A 283 -15.66 10.42 -18.88
CA LEU A 283 -15.00 10.67 -20.15
C LEU A 283 -15.13 12.15 -20.51
N ALA A 284 -14.01 12.81 -20.78
CA ALA A 284 -13.92 14.26 -21.00
C ALA A 284 -13.57 14.57 -22.45
N LEU A 285 -14.53 15.08 -23.22
CA LEU A 285 -14.39 15.32 -24.66
C LEU A 285 -14.36 16.82 -24.96
N LYS A 286 -13.29 17.31 -25.60
CA LYS A 286 -12.99 18.74 -25.85
C LYS A 286 -13.58 19.31 -27.16
N GLY A 287 -14.70 18.76 -27.64
CA GLY A 287 -15.37 19.19 -28.88
C GLY A 287 -15.58 18.05 -29.87
N VAL A 288 -16.17 18.36 -31.03
CA VAL A 288 -16.29 17.39 -32.13
C VAL A 288 -14.88 16.93 -32.56
N ASP A 289 -14.77 15.67 -32.94
CA ASP A 289 -13.53 14.93 -33.28
C ASP A 289 -12.55 14.73 -32.12
N SER A 290 -12.88 15.16 -30.91
CA SER A 290 -12.07 14.85 -29.73
C SER A 290 -12.31 13.41 -29.26
N THR A 291 -11.28 12.85 -28.62
CA THR A 291 -11.32 11.50 -28.07
C THR A 291 -11.03 11.49 -26.57
N SER A 292 -11.54 10.45 -25.88
CA SER A 292 -11.27 10.20 -24.47
C SER A 292 -11.17 8.69 -24.24
N LYS A 293 -10.18 8.28 -23.43
CA LYS A 293 -9.99 6.88 -23.05
C LYS A 293 -10.54 6.60 -21.65
N PHE A 294 -10.86 5.34 -21.38
CA PHE A 294 -11.13 4.88 -20.02
C PHE A 294 -9.83 4.91 -19.23
N ALA A 295 -9.76 5.73 -18.19
CA ALA A 295 -8.50 6.07 -17.53
C ALA A 295 -7.76 4.87 -16.89
N ARG A 296 -8.47 3.77 -16.66
CA ARG A 296 -7.98 2.59 -15.93
C ARG A 296 -7.85 1.35 -16.81
N MET A 297 -8.13 1.47 -18.10
CA MET A 297 -8.13 0.35 -19.04
C MET A 297 -7.04 0.57 -20.09
N GLU A 298 -6.04 -0.31 -20.10
CA GLU A 298 -5.03 -0.34 -21.14
C GLU A 298 -5.58 -1.04 -22.39
N GLY A 299 -5.35 -0.45 -23.57
CA GLY A 299 -5.84 -1.00 -24.84
C GLY A 299 -7.37 -1.07 -24.95
N GLY A 300 -8.09 -0.34 -24.10
CA GLY A 300 -9.55 -0.32 -24.08
C GLY A 300 -10.19 0.53 -25.19
N PRO A 301 -11.52 0.49 -25.31
CA PRO A 301 -12.26 1.31 -26.25
C PRO A 301 -11.97 2.80 -26.10
N THR A 302 -12.04 3.53 -27.22
CA THR A 302 -11.86 4.99 -27.23
C THR A 302 -13.19 5.67 -27.54
N ALA A 303 -13.62 6.58 -26.67
CA ALA A 303 -14.80 7.40 -26.95
C ALA A 303 -14.42 8.54 -27.92
N ILE A 304 -15.21 8.73 -28.97
CA ILE A 304 -15.04 9.71 -30.03
C ILE A 304 -16.30 10.56 -30.11
N ARG A 305 -16.17 11.89 -29.99
CA ARG A 305 -17.30 12.81 -30.19
C ARG A 305 -17.47 13.11 -31.68
N THR A 306 -18.33 12.36 -32.36
CA THR A 306 -18.54 12.48 -33.81
C THR A 306 -19.42 13.67 -34.20
N LYS A 307 -20.33 14.12 -33.30
CA LYS A 307 -21.17 15.31 -33.51
C LYS A 307 -21.38 16.07 -32.19
N ALA A 308 -22.07 17.21 -32.27
CA ALA A 308 -22.37 18.03 -31.10
C ALA A 308 -23.02 17.23 -29.95
N SER A 309 -23.92 16.30 -30.26
CA SER A 309 -24.62 15.45 -29.28
C SER A 309 -24.55 13.97 -29.65
N GLU A 310 -23.46 13.52 -30.27
CA GLU A 310 -23.23 12.12 -30.63
C GLU A 310 -21.83 11.73 -30.18
N VAL A 311 -21.73 10.61 -29.45
CA VAL A 311 -20.47 10.03 -29.02
C VAL A 311 -20.52 8.55 -29.33
N MET A 312 -19.48 8.08 -30.02
CA MET A 312 -19.30 6.69 -30.40
C MET A 312 -18.12 6.10 -29.64
N LEU A 313 -18.13 4.80 -29.41
CA LEU A 313 -16.99 4.03 -28.95
C LEU A 313 -16.35 3.35 -30.16
N ASP A 314 -15.07 3.64 -30.37
CA ASP A 314 -14.15 2.82 -31.16
C ASP A 314 -13.76 1.62 -30.30
N THR A 315 -14.22 0.44 -30.70
CA THR A 315 -14.08 -0.81 -29.94
C THR A 315 -13.01 -1.73 -30.49
N ASP A 316 -12.58 -1.54 -31.74
CA ASP A 316 -11.55 -2.36 -32.40
C ASP A 316 -10.21 -1.63 -32.62
N GLY A 317 -10.18 -0.33 -32.33
CA GLY A 317 -8.99 0.53 -32.39
C GLY A 317 -8.69 1.08 -33.78
N ASP A 318 -9.64 1.04 -34.73
CA ASP A 318 -9.45 1.55 -36.09
C ASP A 318 -9.61 3.09 -36.20
N GLY A 319 -10.01 3.75 -35.10
CA GLY A 319 -10.26 5.19 -35.05
C GLY A 319 -11.66 5.61 -35.53
N VAL A 320 -12.55 4.65 -35.82
CA VAL A 320 -13.93 4.83 -36.24
C VAL A 320 -14.87 4.38 -35.12
N GLY A 321 -16.00 5.06 -34.97
CA GLY A 321 -16.96 4.71 -33.95
C GLY A 321 -17.86 3.55 -34.33
N ASP A 322 -17.87 2.48 -33.52
CA ASP A 322 -18.66 1.27 -33.72
C ASP A 322 -19.99 1.27 -32.95
N LEU A 323 -19.96 1.79 -31.72
CA LEU A 323 -21.05 1.68 -30.75
C LEU A 323 -21.43 3.04 -30.18
N GLU A 324 -22.69 3.46 -30.35
CA GLU A 324 -23.17 4.73 -29.81
C GLU A 324 -23.30 4.68 -28.27
N ILE A 325 -22.81 5.72 -27.58
CA ILE A 325 -23.15 5.99 -26.18
C ILE A 325 -24.43 6.81 -26.14
N PRO A 326 -25.56 6.30 -25.60
CA PRO A 326 -26.81 7.04 -25.60
C PRO A 326 -26.74 8.28 -24.68
N LEU A 327 -26.67 9.47 -25.27
CA LEU A 327 -26.55 10.73 -24.54
C LEU A 327 -27.91 11.24 -24.03
N ARG A 328 -28.44 10.56 -23.00
CA ARG A 328 -29.73 10.90 -22.38
C ARG A 328 -29.51 11.42 -20.96
N GLY A 329 -30.45 12.25 -20.48
CA GLY A 329 -30.40 12.83 -19.12
C GLY A 329 -30.65 11.84 -17.97
N LYS A 330 -30.81 10.54 -18.26
CA LYS A 330 -30.91 9.45 -17.29
C LYS A 330 -29.86 8.39 -17.62
N PRO A 331 -29.34 7.63 -16.64
CA PRO A 331 -28.39 6.56 -16.88
C PRO A 331 -28.90 5.56 -17.94
N GLN A 332 -28.08 5.22 -18.92
CA GLN A 332 -28.36 4.26 -19.98
C GLN A 332 -27.28 3.18 -20.00
N ALA A 333 -27.69 1.92 -20.14
CA ALA A 333 -26.77 0.81 -20.27
C ALA A 333 -26.03 0.85 -21.61
N VAL A 334 -24.72 0.62 -21.56
CA VAL A 334 -23.84 0.40 -22.71
C VAL A 334 -23.16 -0.95 -22.49
N GLU A 335 -23.27 -1.82 -23.47
CA GLU A 335 -22.72 -3.18 -23.45
C GLU A 335 -21.85 -3.39 -24.68
N LEU A 336 -20.72 -4.05 -24.49
CA LEU A 336 -19.75 -4.38 -25.53
C LEU A 336 -18.99 -5.65 -25.16
N GLN A 337 -18.15 -6.12 -26.07
CA GLN A 337 -17.26 -7.26 -25.85
C GLN A 337 -15.82 -6.75 -25.72
N LEU A 338 -15.07 -7.31 -24.79
CA LEU A 338 -13.63 -7.07 -24.64
C LEU A 338 -12.86 -8.36 -24.86
N GLY A 339 -11.64 -8.23 -25.41
CA GLY A 339 -10.72 -9.34 -25.65
C GLY A 339 -11.15 -10.27 -26.79
N ASP A 340 -10.24 -11.19 -27.12
CA ASP A 340 -10.39 -12.16 -28.21
C ASP A 340 -10.23 -13.59 -27.69
N GLY A 341 -10.66 -14.57 -28.49
CA GLY A 341 -10.50 -15.99 -28.18
C GLY A 341 -11.06 -16.36 -26.81
N GLU A 342 -10.23 -16.97 -25.96
CA GLU A 342 -10.61 -17.37 -24.60
C GLU A 342 -10.75 -16.18 -23.62
N ALA A 343 -10.20 -15.01 -23.96
CA ALA A 343 -10.34 -13.77 -23.19
C ALA A 343 -11.55 -12.93 -23.60
N LYS A 344 -12.31 -13.37 -24.61
CA LYS A 344 -13.53 -12.71 -25.04
C LYS A 344 -14.57 -12.76 -23.92
N ARG A 345 -15.04 -11.60 -23.49
CA ARG A 345 -16.03 -11.44 -22.41
C ARG A 345 -16.91 -10.24 -22.65
N GLY A 346 -18.15 -10.32 -22.16
CA GLY A 346 -19.03 -9.15 -22.08
C GLY A 346 -18.51 -8.15 -21.07
N TRP A 347 -18.68 -6.87 -21.35
CA TRP A 347 -18.36 -5.76 -20.47
C TRP A 347 -19.39 -4.66 -20.63
N GLY A 348 -19.63 -3.86 -19.59
CA GLY A 348 -20.64 -2.83 -19.67
C GLY A 348 -20.71 -1.87 -18.49
N PHE A 349 -21.35 -0.74 -18.74
CA PHE A 349 -21.48 0.35 -17.79
C PHE A 349 -22.77 1.14 -18.05
N LEU A 350 -23.20 1.92 -17.06
CA LEU A 350 -24.21 2.95 -17.24
C LEU A 350 -23.52 4.25 -17.63
N ALA A 351 -24.01 4.91 -18.68
CA ALA A 351 -23.58 6.24 -19.10
C ALA A 351 -24.68 7.27 -18.85
N VAL A 352 -24.31 8.45 -18.38
CA VAL A 352 -25.22 9.60 -18.25
C VAL A 352 -24.50 10.89 -18.56
N VAL A 353 -25.20 11.83 -19.20
CA VAL A 353 -24.71 13.19 -19.43
C VAL A 353 -25.27 14.14 -18.39
N GLY A 354 -24.54 15.20 -18.07
CA GLY A 354 -25.00 16.20 -17.12
C GLY A 354 -26.13 17.07 -17.66
N HIS A 355 -26.72 17.87 -16.78
CA HIS A 355 -27.83 18.78 -17.08
C HIS A 355 -27.38 20.25 -16.93
N GLU A 356 -28.18 21.19 -17.43
CA GLU A 356 -27.88 22.63 -17.29
C GLU A 356 -27.82 23.10 -15.84
N LYS A 357 -28.52 22.39 -14.95
CA LYS A 357 -28.57 22.63 -13.51
C LYS A 357 -28.36 21.34 -12.75
N VAL A 358 -27.15 21.15 -12.23
CA VAL A 358 -26.79 20.03 -11.38
C VAL A 358 -26.21 20.55 -10.06
N GLN A 359 -26.45 19.82 -8.98
CA GLN A 359 -25.91 20.13 -7.66
C GLN A 359 -24.59 19.40 -7.44
N TYR A 360 -23.56 20.14 -7.05
CA TYR A 360 -22.24 19.62 -6.69
C TYR A 360 -21.79 20.33 -5.41
N GLN A 361 -21.60 19.59 -4.32
CA GLN A 361 -21.29 20.15 -2.99
C GLN A 361 -22.26 21.27 -2.55
N GLY A 362 -23.54 21.20 -2.95
CA GLY A 362 -24.56 22.22 -2.64
C GLY A 362 -24.51 23.47 -3.52
N LEU A 363 -23.68 23.48 -4.57
CA LEU A 363 -23.61 24.54 -5.58
C LEU A 363 -24.26 24.09 -6.88
N GLU A 364 -25.04 24.98 -7.49
CA GLU A 364 -25.61 24.76 -8.82
C GLU A 364 -24.55 25.01 -9.91
N MET A 365 -24.38 24.04 -10.81
CA MET A 365 -23.49 24.11 -11.96
C MET A 365 -24.15 23.63 -13.25
N ASN A 366 -23.61 24.06 -14.38
CA ASN A 366 -23.97 23.56 -15.69
C ASN A 366 -23.02 22.42 -16.07
N ALA A 367 -23.56 21.20 -16.16
CA ALA A 367 -22.86 20.00 -16.61
C ALA A 367 -23.43 19.46 -17.94
N ALA A 368 -24.29 20.23 -18.62
CA ALA A 368 -24.82 19.88 -19.92
C ALA A 368 -23.69 19.82 -20.97
N ILE A 369 -23.93 19.10 -22.06
CA ILE A 369 -23.04 19.10 -23.22
C ILE A 369 -22.95 20.52 -23.78
N GLN A 370 -21.72 20.96 -24.03
CA GLN A 370 -21.38 22.25 -24.63
C GLN A 370 -20.52 22.02 -25.88
N ASP A 371 -20.43 23.03 -26.75
CA ASP A 371 -19.63 22.94 -27.98
C ASP A 371 -18.18 22.53 -27.72
N LYS A 372 -17.58 23.06 -26.65
CA LYS A 372 -16.17 22.83 -26.29
C LYS A 372 -15.96 21.74 -25.24
N PHE A 373 -17.02 21.18 -24.68
CA PHE A 373 -16.91 20.20 -23.61
C PHE A 373 -18.12 19.28 -23.52
N ALA A 374 -17.89 17.97 -23.45
CA ALA A 374 -18.90 16.99 -23.07
C ALA A 374 -18.32 16.07 -21.98
N GLY A 375 -19.02 15.98 -20.85
CA GLY A 375 -18.73 15.05 -19.77
C GLY A 375 -19.71 13.89 -19.80
N ILE A 376 -19.21 12.66 -19.93
CA ILE A 376 -20.02 11.44 -19.85
C ILE A 376 -19.64 10.71 -18.57
N TYR A 377 -20.57 10.64 -17.62
CA TYR A 377 -20.37 10.03 -16.32
C TYR A 377 -20.72 8.54 -16.38
N LEU A 378 -19.87 7.70 -15.80
CA LEU A 378 -19.87 6.26 -15.99
C LEU A 378 -20.04 5.53 -14.65
N ALA A 379 -20.96 4.57 -14.57
CA ALA A 379 -21.02 3.65 -13.44
C ALA A 379 -20.90 2.20 -13.91
N PRO A 380 -20.07 1.36 -13.26
CA PRO A 380 -19.99 -0.07 -13.54
C PRO A 380 -21.34 -0.77 -13.46
N ALA A 381 -21.66 -1.56 -14.49
CA ALA A 381 -22.92 -2.30 -14.53
C ALA A 381 -22.83 -3.69 -15.16
N GLY A 382 -21.82 -3.96 -15.98
CA GLY A 382 -21.52 -5.31 -16.45
C GLY A 382 -20.98 -6.16 -15.31
N SER A 383 -21.33 -7.43 -15.34
CA SER A 383 -20.86 -8.38 -14.33
C SER A 383 -20.62 -9.77 -14.93
N ALA A 384 -19.57 -10.42 -14.44
CA ALA A 384 -19.28 -11.81 -14.72
C ALA A 384 -19.94 -12.69 -13.66
N ARG A 385 -20.82 -13.59 -14.08
CA ARG A 385 -21.55 -14.52 -13.23
C ARG A 385 -21.01 -15.95 -13.39
N TYR A 386 -20.68 -16.57 -12.27
CA TYR A 386 -20.21 -17.95 -12.16
C TYR A 386 -21.17 -18.76 -11.28
N ASP A 387 -21.19 -20.08 -11.48
CA ASP A 387 -21.88 -21.02 -10.59
C ASP A 387 -20.83 -21.82 -9.82
N LEU A 388 -20.72 -21.60 -8.51
CA LEU A 388 -19.81 -22.32 -7.64
C LEU A 388 -20.62 -23.18 -6.67
N ASP A 389 -20.59 -24.49 -6.87
CA ASP A 389 -21.31 -25.48 -6.05
C ASP A 389 -22.80 -25.12 -5.89
N GLY A 390 -23.46 -24.65 -6.96
CA GLY A 390 -24.87 -24.24 -6.97
C GLY A 390 -25.14 -22.87 -6.34
N THR A 391 -24.09 -22.16 -5.89
CA THR A 391 -24.18 -20.78 -5.40
C THR A 391 -23.71 -19.82 -6.50
N PRO A 392 -24.56 -18.89 -6.96
CA PRO A 392 -24.14 -17.90 -7.94
C PRO A 392 -23.15 -16.91 -7.32
N LEU A 393 -22.05 -16.66 -8.03
CA LEU A 393 -21.09 -15.60 -7.73
C LEU A 393 -21.12 -14.58 -8.86
N ARG A 394 -21.45 -13.32 -8.56
CA ARG A 394 -21.41 -12.23 -9.53
C ARG A 394 -20.28 -11.28 -9.17
N ILE A 395 -19.32 -11.07 -10.06
CA ILE A 395 -18.21 -10.12 -9.90
C ILE A 395 -18.45 -8.91 -10.79
N ILE A 396 -18.24 -7.71 -10.24
CA ILE A 396 -18.45 -6.42 -10.90
C ILE A 396 -17.12 -5.68 -10.93
N ASP A 397 -16.71 -5.26 -12.13
CA ASP A 397 -15.51 -4.44 -12.39
C ASP A 397 -15.78 -2.99 -11.93
N GLU A 398 -15.57 -2.71 -10.65
CA GLU A 398 -15.95 -1.43 -10.04
C GLU A 398 -14.98 -0.29 -10.42
N ASN A 399 -13.79 -0.65 -10.88
CA ASN A 399 -12.76 0.28 -11.31
C ASN A 399 -12.80 0.53 -12.83
N LEU A 400 -13.60 -0.20 -13.61
CA LEU A 400 -13.69 -0.07 -15.07
C LEU A 400 -12.35 -0.31 -15.79
N ASN A 401 -11.51 -1.22 -15.27
CA ASN A 401 -10.25 -1.63 -15.92
C ASN A 401 -10.46 -2.74 -16.96
N GLY A 402 -11.68 -3.28 -17.05
CA GLY A 402 -12.07 -4.31 -18.01
C GLY A 402 -11.85 -5.72 -17.49
N VAL A 403 -11.34 -5.91 -16.27
CA VAL A 403 -11.02 -7.20 -15.68
C VAL A 403 -11.93 -7.43 -14.47
N TYR A 404 -12.64 -8.56 -14.45
CA TYR A 404 -13.48 -8.91 -13.30
C TYR A 404 -12.65 -9.61 -12.22
N GLY A 405 -12.52 -9.00 -11.04
CA GLY A 405 -11.88 -9.58 -9.86
C GLY A 405 -10.38 -9.28 -9.77
N ASP A 406 -9.94 -8.16 -10.32
CA ASP A 406 -8.51 -7.79 -10.34
C ASP A 406 -8.01 -7.27 -8.98
N VAL A 407 -6.68 -7.19 -8.84
CA VAL A 407 -6.04 -6.52 -7.72
C VAL A 407 -6.47 -5.05 -7.70
N PRO A 408 -6.83 -4.49 -6.51
CA PRO A 408 -7.33 -3.12 -6.47
C PRO A 408 -6.35 -2.09 -6.97
N LEU A 409 -6.86 -1.15 -7.76
CA LEU A 409 -6.16 0.08 -8.11
C LEU A 409 -6.30 1.10 -6.97
N SER A 410 -5.43 2.10 -6.96
CA SER A 410 -5.48 3.22 -6.02
C SER A 410 -5.60 4.53 -6.80
N TRP A 411 -6.46 5.44 -6.34
CA TRP A 411 -6.74 6.69 -7.07
C TRP A 411 -6.76 7.92 -6.18
N GLY A 412 -6.10 8.99 -6.63
CA GLY A 412 -6.09 10.31 -6.00
C GLY A 412 -7.35 11.09 -6.39
N SER A 413 -8.48 10.75 -5.78
CA SER A 413 -9.75 11.43 -6.05
C SER A 413 -9.79 12.85 -5.49
N MET A 414 -10.59 13.73 -6.11
CA MET A 414 -10.87 15.06 -5.54
C MET A 414 -11.42 14.96 -4.11
N GLY A 415 -10.89 15.81 -3.23
CA GLY A 415 -11.25 15.87 -1.81
C GLY A 415 -10.51 14.87 -0.92
N ILE A 416 -9.51 14.17 -1.44
CA ILE A 416 -8.54 13.42 -0.64
C ILE A 416 -7.32 14.30 -0.42
N SER A 417 -6.79 14.28 0.81
CA SER A 417 -5.52 14.92 1.16
C SER A 417 -4.36 14.42 0.27
N THR A 418 -3.32 15.24 0.07
CA THR A 418 -2.13 14.84 -0.71
C THR A 418 -1.53 13.54 -0.17
N ASP A 419 -0.96 12.73 -1.06
CA ASP A 419 -0.31 11.42 -0.76
C ASP A 419 -1.23 10.32 -0.20
N HIS A 420 -2.54 10.56 -0.18
CA HIS A 420 -3.53 9.55 0.17
C HIS A 420 -4.32 9.12 -1.06
N PHE A 421 -4.69 7.84 -1.10
CA PHE A 421 -5.35 7.25 -2.26
C PHE A 421 -6.54 6.38 -1.83
N GLU A 422 -7.64 6.51 -2.57
CA GLU A 422 -8.81 5.66 -2.40
C GLU A 422 -8.58 4.33 -3.11
N PRO A 423 -8.73 3.16 -2.43
CA PRO A 423 -8.69 1.88 -3.11
C PRO A 423 -9.96 1.68 -3.93
N GLU A 424 -9.78 1.31 -5.19
CA GLU A 424 -10.84 0.96 -6.12
C GLU A 424 -10.87 -0.56 -6.28
N VAL A 425 -11.60 -1.20 -5.36
CA VAL A 425 -11.77 -2.65 -5.29
C VAL A 425 -13.02 -3.04 -6.06
N ASP A 426 -12.90 -4.05 -6.91
CA ASP A 426 -14.06 -4.74 -7.48
C ASP A 426 -14.99 -5.25 -6.39
N SER A 427 -16.25 -5.48 -6.74
CA SER A 427 -17.22 -6.02 -5.80
C SER A 427 -17.77 -7.35 -6.28
N MET A 428 -18.24 -8.16 -5.34
CA MET A 428 -18.89 -9.42 -5.62
C MET A 428 -20.17 -9.60 -4.83
N VAL A 429 -21.16 -10.24 -5.44
CA VAL A 429 -22.37 -10.73 -4.80
C VAL A 429 -22.27 -12.24 -4.69
N ILE A 430 -22.45 -12.76 -3.47
CA ILE A 430 -22.45 -14.18 -3.16
C ILE A 430 -23.91 -14.60 -2.94
N GLY A 431 -24.40 -15.53 -3.76
CA GLY A 431 -25.81 -15.91 -3.79
C GLY A 431 -26.70 -14.87 -4.48
N GLU A 432 -27.96 -14.78 -4.05
CA GLU A 432 -28.97 -13.89 -4.66
C GLU A 432 -29.16 -12.56 -3.87
N GLY A 433 -28.22 -12.23 -2.99
CA GLY A 433 -28.30 -11.06 -2.13
C GLY A 433 -28.27 -9.73 -2.91
N LYS A 434 -28.77 -8.65 -2.27
CA LYS A 434 -28.69 -7.28 -2.81
C LYS A 434 -27.50 -6.48 -2.28
N ARG A 435 -26.63 -7.11 -1.49
CA ARG A 435 -25.43 -6.49 -0.92
C ARG A 435 -24.21 -7.11 -1.58
N ALA A 436 -23.41 -6.27 -2.21
CA ALA A 436 -22.09 -6.65 -2.65
C ALA A 436 -21.09 -6.50 -1.50
N VAL A 437 -20.08 -7.36 -1.49
CA VAL A 437 -18.88 -7.28 -0.65
C VAL A 437 -17.68 -7.00 -1.56
N PRO A 438 -16.57 -6.44 -1.06
CA PRO A 438 -15.38 -6.28 -1.89
C PRO A 438 -14.90 -7.64 -2.41
N TYR A 439 -14.47 -7.70 -3.66
CA TYR A 439 -13.81 -8.86 -4.23
C TYR A 439 -12.60 -9.23 -3.36
N SER A 440 -12.40 -10.53 -3.16
CA SER A 440 -11.35 -11.06 -2.32
C SER A 440 -10.85 -12.37 -2.88
N GLU A 441 -9.53 -12.55 -2.90
CA GLU A 441 -8.89 -13.78 -3.34
C GLU A 441 -9.39 -14.99 -2.55
N TYR A 442 -9.64 -14.85 -1.24
CA TYR A 442 -10.20 -15.90 -0.41
C TYR A 442 -11.58 -15.52 0.08
N VAL A 443 -12.57 -16.38 -0.18
CA VAL A 443 -13.97 -16.12 0.15
C VAL A 443 -14.66 -17.36 0.71
N LYS A 444 -15.60 -17.14 1.62
CA LYS A 444 -16.50 -18.18 2.13
C LYS A 444 -17.77 -18.23 1.27
N VAL A 445 -18.06 -19.40 0.69
CA VAL A 445 -19.26 -19.67 -0.10
C VAL A 445 -19.95 -20.89 0.50
N GLY A 446 -21.17 -20.69 1.00
CA GLY A 446 -21.81 -21.67 1.87
C GLY A 446 -20.95 -22.00 3.09
N GLU A 447 -20.65 -23.29 3.28
CA GLU A 447 -19.79 -23.78 4.37
C GLU A 447 -18.30 -23.89 3.98
N GLY A 448 -17.96 -23.68 2.69
CA GLY A 448 -16.60 -23.86 2.16
C GLY A 448 -15.83 -22.55 2.01
N TRP A 449 -14.51 -22.62 2.19
CA TRP A 449 -13.59 -21.57 1.77
C TRP A 449 -12.99 -21.90 0.42
N TYR A 450 -12.86 -20.87 -0.42
CA TYR A 450 -12.35 -20.99 -1.78
C TYR A 450 -11.34 -19.88 -2.06
N GLN A 451 -10.27 -20.23 -2.76
CA GLN A 451 -9.40 -19.28 -3.44
C GLN A 451 -9.95 -19.04 -4.84
N LEU A 452 -10.06 -17.77 -5.23
CA LEU A 452 -10.56 -17.29 -6.50
C LEU A 452 -9.42 -16.62 -7.28
N GLU A 453 -9.21 -17.06 -8.51
CA GLU A 453 -8.23 -16.50 -9.43
C GLU A 453 -8.91 -16.21 -10.77
N PRO A 454 -9.12 -14.94 -11.14
CA PRO A 454 -9.71 -14.60 -12.42
C PRO A 454 -8.71 -14.94 -13.53
N LEU A 455 -9.20 -15.63 -14.55
CA LEU A 455 -8.43 -15.96 -15.74
C LEU A 455 -9.03 -15.20 -16.92
N ASN A 456 -8.19 -14.87 -17.91
CA ASN A 456 -8.67 -14.36 -19.19
C ASN A 456 -9.57 -13.11 -19.05
N GLY A 457 -9.18 -12.18 -18.18
CA GLY A 457 -9.94 -10.96 -17.87
C GLY A 457 -11.23 -11.18 -17.05
N GLY A 458 -11.42 -12.37 -16.49
CA GLY A 458 -12.66 -12.79 -15.85
C GLY A 458 -13.68 -13.38 -16.83
N ALA A 459 -13.24 -13.82 -18.02
CA ALA A 459 -14.04 -14.74 -18.84
C ALA A 459 -14.17 -16.11 -18.14
N GLN A 460 -13.16 -16.47 -17.35
CA GLN A 460 -13.08 -17.68 -16.56
C GLN A 460 -12.64 -17.37 -15.13
N LEU A 461 -13.00 -18.25 -14.20
CA LEU A 461 -12.58 -18.17 -12.81
C LEU A 461 -12.02 -19.53 -12.39
N GLN A 462 -10.73 -19.57 -12.07
CA GLN A 462 -10.15 -20.72 -11.40
C GLN A 462 -10.52 -20.67 -9.93
N VAL A 463 -11.13 -21.75 -9.46
CA VAL A 463 -11.59 -21.88 -8.08
C VAL A 463 -10.92 -23.09 -7.45
N THR A 464 -10.29 -22.85 -6.30
CA THR A 464 -9.67 -23.91 -5.51
C THR A 464 -10.28 -23.94 -4.13
N ARG A 465 -10.91 -25.06 -3.75
CA ARG A 465 -11.37 -25.23 -2.37
C ARG A 465 -10.16 -25.32 -1.44
N VAL A 466 -10.22 -24.58 -0.33
CA VAL A 466 -9.12 -24.46 0.63
C VAL A 466 -9.62 -24.66 2.05
N GLN A 467 -8.71 -25.10 2.91
CA GLN A 467 -8.92 -25.16 4.35
C GLN A 467 -7.80 -24.42 5.06
N PHE A 468 -8.15 -23.54 5.98
CA PHE A 468 -7.20 -22.89 6.88
C PHE A 468 -7.88 -22.60 8.23
N PRO A 469 -7.10 -22.41 9.31
CA PRO A 469 -7.64 -21.89 10.56
C PRO A 469 -8.27 -20.52 10.33
N THR A 470 -9.43 -20.31 10.96
CA THR A 470 -10.19 -19.07 10.90
C THR A 470 -10.37 -18.48 12.30
N GLY A 471 -10.54 -17.16 12.34
CA GLY A 471 -11.06 -16.44 13.49
C GLY A 471 -12.19 -15.53 13.06
N GLU A 472 -12.61 -14.63 13.94
CA GLU A 472 -13.72 -13.71 13.69
C GLU A 472 -13.33 -12.26 13.95
N LEU A 473 -13.86 -11.34 13.15
CA LEU A 473 -13.78 -9.91 13.38
C LEU A 473 -15.16 -9.37 13.76
N THR A 474 -15.20 -8.43 14.70
CA THR A 474 -16.40 -7.68 15.05
C THR A 474 -16.09 -6.18 15.09
N LEU A 475 -16.91 -5.38 14.39
CA LEU A 475 -16.80 -3.93 14.44
C LEU A 475 -17.25 -3.38 15.80
N SER A 476 -16.32 -2.80 16.54
CA SER A 476 -16.57 -1.96 17.71
C SER A 476 -16.59 -0.50 17.24
N TRP A 477 -17.78 0.05 17.03
CA TRP A 477 -17.92 1.45 16.59
C TRP A 477 -18.05 2.41 17.77
N GLY A 478 -17.28 3.49 17.74
CA GLY A 478 -17.33 4.57 18.71
C GLY A 478 -18.65 5.35 18.71
N LYS A 479 -18.77 6.35 19.60
CA LYS A 479 -19.93 7.25 19.57
C LYS A 479 -19.97 8.01 18.25
N GLY A 480 -21.13 8.04 17.60
CA GLY A 480 -21.34 8.76 16.35
C GLY A 480 -22.26 8.01 15.40
N LEU A 481 -22.36 8.53 14.18
CA LEU A 481 -23.03 7.87 13.07
C LEU A 481 -22.24 6.61 12.68
N LYS A 482 -22.93 5.50 12.39
CA LYS A 482 -22.31 4.24 11.97
C LYS A 482 -21.99 4.25 10.47
N PRO A 483 -20.94 3.54 10.02
CA PRO A 483 -20.61 3.45 8.61
C PRO A 483 -21.64 2.61 7.85
N ASP A 484 -21.83 2.91 6.56
CA ASP A 484 -22.60 2.08 5.62
C ASP A 484 -21.88 0.75 5.34
N PHE A 485 -20.56 0.86 5.21
CA PHE A 485 -19.61 -0.24 5.09
C PHE A 485 -18.25 0.16 5.66
N LEU A 486 -17.52 -0.82 6.18
CA LEU A 486 -16.14 -0.66 6.66
C LEU A 486 -15.36 -1.93 6.32
N VAL A 487 -14.45 -1.80 5.37
CA VAL A 487 -13.65 -2.89 4.82
C VAL A 487 -12.29 -2.92 5.49
N VAL A 488 -11.90 -4.12 5.92
CA VAL A 488 -10.53 -4.42 6.35
C VAL A 488 -9.81 -5.20 5.26
N LYS A 489 -8.49 -5.00 5.14
CA LYS A 489 -7.60 -5.70 4.23
C LYS A 489 -6.66 -6.60 5.02
N GLY A 490 -6.44 -7.82 4.53
CA GLY A 490 -5.40 -8.70 5.06
C GLY A 490 -3.99 -8.18 4.75
N ARG A 491 -3.00 -8.64 5.50
CA ARG A 491 -1.58 -8.35 5.27
C ARG A 491 -0.84 -9.63 4.88
N ASP A 492 0.38 -9.46 4.37
CA ASP A 492 1.25 -10.56 3.95
C ASP A 492 0.54 -11.48 2.93
N ARG A 493 0.40 -12.77 3.24
CA ARG A 493 -0.24 -13.78 2.37
C ARG A 493 -1.72 -13.48 2.03
N PHE A 494 -2.37 -12.60 2.77
CA PHE A 494 -3.76 -12.21 2.57
C PHE A 494 -3.90 -10.76 2.09
N ALA A 495 -2.85 -10.21 1.47
CA ALA A 495 -2.85 -8.86 0.94
C ALA A 495 -3.99 -8.60 -0.06
N ASN A 496 -4.54 -9.63 -0.72
CA ASN A 496 -5.67 -9.49 -1.65
C ASN A 496 -7.02 -9.92 -1.04
N CYS A 497 -7.10 -9.99 0.30
CA CYS A 497 -8.35 -10.30 1.01
C CYS A 497 -8.97 -9.07 1.63
N TYR A 498 -10.25 -8.87 1.40
CA TYR A 498 -11.03 -7.71 1.82
C TYR A 498 -12.34 -8.14 2.48
N PHE A 499 -12.58 -7.69 3.71
CA PHE A 499 -13.76 -8.13 4.48
C PHE A 499 -14.55 -6.93 4.98
N ASP A 500 -15.83 -6.83 4.59
CA ASP A 500 -16.73 -5.78 5.09
C ASP A 500 -17.26 -6.16 6.48
N LEU A 501 -16.79 -5.46 7.51
CA LEU A 501 -17.16 -5.68 8.91
C LEU A 501 -18.61 -5.30 9.26
N THR A 502 -19.33 -4.69 8.33
CA THR A 502 -20.74 -4.33 8.50
C THR A 502 -21.70 -5.31 7.81
N SER A 503 -21.15 -6.27 7.07
CA SER A 503 -21.93 -7.32 6.37
C SER A 503 -22.62 -8.29 7.34
N ALA A 504 -22.02 -8.51 8.51
CA ALA A 504 -22.54 -9.37 9.57
C ALA A 504 -22.11 -8.86 10.96
N LYS A 505 -22.72 -9.39 12.02
CA LYS A 505 -22.33 -9.08 13.41
C LYS A 505 -20.91 -9.58 13.74
N LYS A 506 -20.54 -10.71 13.16
CA LYS A 506 -19.23 -11.35 13.22
C LYS A 506 -18.86 -11.77 11.81
N VAL A 507 -17.65 -11.43 11.38
CA VAL A 507 -17.14 -11.77 10.05
C VAL A 507 -16.03 -12.77 10.23
N GLU A 508 -16.21 -13.97 9.72
CA GLU A 508 -15.18 -15.01 9.73
C GLU A 508 -14.08 -14.64 8.73
N VAL A 509 -12.82 -14.75 9.15
CA VAL A 509 -11.64 -14.44 8.33
C VAL A 509 -10.55 -15.47 8.56
N PRO A 510 -9.64 -15.68 7.59
CA PRO A 510 -8.45 -16.50 7.80
C PRO A 510 -7.58 -15.98 8.97
N VAL A 511 -6.90 -16.87 9.68
CA VAL A 511 -5.90 -16.48 10.70
C VAL A 511 -4.75 -15.70 10.06
N GLY A 512 -4.58 -14.46 10.49
CA GLY A 512 -3.66 -13.50 9.87
C GLY A 512 -3.72 -12.11 10.49
N ARG A 513 -3.03 -11.17 9.86
CA ARG A 513 -2.99 -9.77 10.28
C ARG A 513 -3.82 -8.91 9.34
N TYR A 514 -4.54 -7.95 9.89
CA TYR A 514 -5.50 -7.11 9.17
C TYR A 514 -5.37 -5.65 9.57
N SER A 515 -5.79 -4.75 8.69
CA SER A 515 -5.99 -3.33 9.00
C SER A 515 -7.21 -2.78 8.27
N ILE A 516 -7.81 -1.70 8.77
CA ILE A 516 -8.84 -0.97 8.03
C ILE A 516 -8.24 -0.54 6.69
N SER A 517 -9.01 -0.69 5.62
CA SER A 517 -8.61 -0.28 4.28
C SER A 517 -9.43 0.93 3.85
N TYR A 518 -10.75 0.79 3.83
CA TYR A 518 -11.63 1.89 3.47
C TYR A 518 -13.05 1.64 3.95
N GLY A 519 -13.89 2.66 3.89
CA GLY A 519 -15.28 2.60 4.30
C GLY A 519 -16.05 3.83 3.86
N ARG A 520 -17.32 3.90 4.22
CA ARG A 520 -18.12 5.10 3.99
C ARG A 520 -18.99 5.40 5.19
N LEU A 521 -18.94 6.66 5.61
CA LEU A 521 -19.91 7.22 6.52
C LEU A 521 -20.92 8.03 5.72
N SER A 522 -22.23 7.82 5.90
CA SER A 522 -23.23 8.65 5.21
C SER A 522 -24.48 8.95 6.03
N LYS A 523 -25.10 10.10 5.75
CA LYS A 523 -26.35 10.54 6.33
C LYS A 523 -27.20 11.26 5.30
N GLY A 524 -28.49 10.93 5.26
CA GLY A 524 -29.43 11.50 4.30
C GLY A 524 -29.77 10.49 3.20
N LYS A 525 -30.47 10.95 2.15
CA LYS A 525 -30.92 10.10 1.05
C LYS A 525 -30.68 10.80 -0.29
N ARG A 526 -30.34 10.01 -1.31
CA ARG A 526 -30.15 10.49 -2.70
C ARG A 526 -29.25 11.74 -2.74
N LEU A 527 -29.61 12.74 -3.54
CA LEU A 527 -28.88 13.99 -3.72
C LEU A 527 -28.75 14.88 -2.46
N GLN A 528 -29.47 14.56 -1.37
CA GLN A 528 -29.36 15.25 -0.09
C GLN A 528 -28.41 14.53 0.89
N SER A 529 -27.76 13.45 0.44
CA SER A 529 -26.82 12.73 1.28
C SER A 529 -25.57 13.57 1.55
N MET A 530 -25.06 13.44 2.76
CA MET A 530 -23.73 13.84 3.16
C MET A 530 -22.93 12.57 3.38
N LYS A 531 -21.67 12.58 2.98
CA LYS A 531 -20.81 11.40 3.15
C LYS A 531 -19.35 11.77 3.35
N ALA A 532 -18.63 10.87 3.97
CA ALA A 532 -17.18 10.90 4.08
C ALA A 532 -16.64 9.51 3.72
N LEU A 533 -15.52 9.50 3.01
CA LEU A 533 -14.73 8.30 2.76
C LEU A 533 -13.93 8.02 4.04
N ILE A 534 -14.06 6.81 4.58
CA ILE A 534 -13.17 6.34 5.64
C ILE A 534 -11.96 5.75 4.92
N LEU A 535 -10.75 6.17 5.25
CA LEU A 535 -9.51 5.59 4.74
C LEU A 535 -8.67 5.08 5.90
N GLY A 536 -8.25 3.83 5.79
CA GLY A 536 -7.12 3.36 6.56
C GLY A 536 -5.83 3.72 5.83
N ASP A 537 -4.87 4.25 6.58
CA ASP A 537 -3.53 4.59 6.12
C ASP A 537 -2.48 3.76 6.88
N ASN A 538 -1.21 4.16 6.77
CA ASN A 538 -0.12 3.51 7.51
C ASN A 538 -0.21 3.74 9.03
N ASN A 539 -0.89 4.81 9.48
CA ASN A 539 -1.09 5.12 10.89
C ASN A 539 -2.26 4.32 11.50
N THR A 540 -3.11 3.75 10.67
CA THR A 540 -4.27 3.01 11.11
C THR A 540 -3.88 1.67 11.74
N ARG A 541 -4.38 1.43 12.96
CA ARG A 541 -3.98 0.28 13.78
C ARG A 541 -4.27 -1.05 13.08
N ALA A 542 -3.22 -1.87 12.97
CA ALA A 542 -3.34 -3.26 12.56
C ALA A 542 -3.68 -4.17 13.76
N PHE A 543 -4.28 -5.32 13.48
CA PHE A 543 -4.64 -6.32 14.48
C PHE A 543 -4.38 -7.73 13.95
N ASP A 544 -3.94 -8.63 14.84
CA ASP A 544 -3.73 -10.04 14.57
C ASP A 544 -5.00 -10.82 14.95
N VAL A 545 -5.35 -11.84 14.17
CA VAL A 545 -6.48 -12.76 14.40
C VAL A 545 -5.93 -14.16 14.56
N SER A 546 -6.18 -14.79 15.71
CA SER A 546 -5.77 -16.17 16.02
C SER A 546 -6.92 -17.16 15.78
N ALA A 547 -6.62 -18.46 15.68
CA ALA A 547 -7.65 -19.46 15.42
C ALA A 547 -8.73 -19.49 16.52
N GLY A 548 -10.00 -19.44 16.11
CA GLY A 548 -11.16 -19.45 17.00
C GLY A 548 -11.35 -18.18 17.84
N GLU A 549 -10.49 -17.17 17.68
CA GLU A 549 -10.58 -15.91 18.42
C GLU A 549 -11.55 -14.94 17.75
N THR A 550 -12.35 -14.21 18.55
CA THR A 550 -13.09 -13.03 18.08
C THR A 550 -12.32 -11.75 18.43
N VAL A 551 -11.79 -11.05 17.44
CA VAL A 551 -11.08 -9.78 17.61
C VAL A 551 -12.03 -8.61 17.39
N LYS A 552 -11.95 -7.62 18.30
CA LYS A 552 -12.71 -6.36 18.18
C LYS A 552 -11.90 -5.35 17.39
N VAL A 553 -12.44 -4.93 16.26
CA VAL A 553 -11.88 -3.84 15.45
C VAL A 553 -12.49 -2.53 15.93
N GLU A 554 -11.72 -1.74 16.65
CA GLU A 554 -12.17 -0.42 17.10
C GLU A 554 -12.05 0.59 15.96
N ALA A 555 -13.08 1.40 15.74
CA ALA A 555 -13.09 2.54 14.81
C ALA A 555 -14.14 3.57 15.25
N GLY A 556 -14.22 4.71 14.57
CA GLY A 556 -15.16 5.78 14.85
C GLY A 556 -14.68 6.75 15.94
N GLY A 557 -15.63 7.39 16.62
CA GLY A 557 -15.32 8.37 17.65
C GLY A 557 -14.63 7.76 18.91
N PRO A 558 -13.97 8.57 19.77
CA PRO A 558 -13.87 10.02 19.67
C PRO A 558 -13.07 10.46 18.44
N PHE A 559 -13.50 11.57 17.85
CA PHE A 559 -12.87 12.15 16.67
C PHE A 559 -11.88 13.24 17.09
N ASP A 560 -10.77 13.35 16.36
CA ASP A 560 -9.77 14.41 16.44
C ASP A 560 -9.66 15.11 15.06
N LEU A 561 -8.83 16.16 14.95
CA LEU A 561 -8.43 16.76 13.68
C LEU A 561 -6.91 16.62 13.51
N GLU A 562 -6.52 16.11 12.36
CA GLU A 562 -5.15 16.20 11.84
C GLU A 562 -5.06 17.40 10.89
N PHE A 563 -3.93 18.13 10.97
CA PHE A 563 -3.66 19.33 10.18
C PHE A 563 -2.16 19.65 10.24
N GLU A 564 -1.69 20.41 9.25
CA GLU A 564 -0.34 20.94 9.16
C GLU A 564 -0.29 22.41 9.62
N ILE A 565 0.90 22.85 10.03
CA ILE A 565 1.20 24.22 10.40
C ILE A 565 2.43 24.63 9.59
N GLU A 566 2.27 25.63 8.73
CA GLU A 566 3.36 26.22 7.98
C GLU A 566 3.87 27.46 8.74
N ASP A 567 5.11 27.40 9.23
CA ASP A 567 5.73 28.50 9.96
C ASP A 567 6.24 29.59 9.00
N GLY A 568 5.78 30.82 9.24
CA GLY A 568 6.21 32.04 8.54
C GLY A 568 7.04 32.97 9.41
N GLY A 569 7.46 32.54 10.61
CA GLY A 569 8.25 33.32 11.56
C GLY A 569 7.39 34.17 12.49
N ASP A 570 6.85 35.29 12.02
CA ASP A 570 5.95 36.15 12.80
C ASP A 570 4.47 35.82 12.62
N LYS A 571 4.17 34.84 11.77
CA LYS A 571 2.86 34.33 11.43
C LYS A 571 2.94 32.84 11.15
N PHE A 572 1.80 32.17 11.15
CA PHE A 572 1.69 30.79 10.68
C PHE A 572 0.45 30.62 9.81
N THR A 573 0.50 29.63 8.92
CA THR A 573 -0.63 29.24 8.07
C THR A 573 -1.08 27.83 8.43
N VAL A 574 -2.40 27.64 8.50
CA VAL A 574 -3.00 26.30 8.48
C VAL A 574 -3.56 26.07 7.08
N PRO A 575 -2.93 25.21 6.26
CA PRO A 575 -3.44 24.89 4.93
C PRO A 575 -4.78 24.14 5.07
N GLY A 576 -5.82 24.63 4.41
CA GLY A 576 -7.15 24.01 4.46
C GLY A 576 -7.16 22.58 3.92
N GLY A 577 -6.34 22.31 2.90
CA GLY A 577 -6.14 20.98 2.32
C GLY A 577 -5.51 19.95 3.26
N SER A 578 -4.87 20.39 4.36
CA SER A 578 -4.28 19.50 5.37
C SER A 578 -5.29 19.06 6.44
N VAL A 579 -6.43 19.74 6.56
CA VAL A 579 -7.37 19.54 7.66
C VAL A 579 -8.28 18.35 7.40
N VAL A 580 -8.12 17.30 8.22
CA VAL A 580 -8.84 16.03 8.11
C VAL A 580 -9.35 15.58 9.47
N VAL A 581 -10.48 14.87 9.50
CA VAL A 581 -10.96 14.24 10.74
C VAL A 581 -10.25 12.90 10.90
N ALA A 582 -9.74 12.62 12.11
CA ALA A 582 -9.16 11.34 12.48
C ALA A 582 -10.05 10.62 13.49
N GLY A 583 -10.18 9.31 13.36
CA GLY A 583 -10.89 8.45 14.30
C GLY A 583 -9.97 7.73 15.28
N ARG A 584 -10.56 7.02 16.23
CA ARG A 584 -9.83 6.44 17.38
C ARG A 584 -8.86 5.33 17.02
N ALA A 585 -8.95 4.74 15.83
CA ALA A 585 -8.00 3.75 15.36
C ALA A 585 -6.95 4.31 14.40
N GLY A 586 -6.92 5.64 14.23
CA GLY A 586 -6.07 6.31 13.25
C GLY A 586 -6.67 6.36 11.85
N GLU A 587 -7.91 5.89 11.67
CA GLU A 587 -8.56 5.99 10.36
C GLU A 587 -8.95 7.45 10.06
N ARG A 588 -8.74 7.85 8.81
CA ARG A 588 -8.99 9.21 8.33
C ARG A 588 -10.36 9.30 7.65
N TYR A 589 -11.01 10.46 7.78
CA TYR A 589 -12.27 10.74 7.10
C TYR A 589 -12.05 11.83 6.05
N GLU A 590 -11.95 11.38 4.81
CA GLU A 590 -11.63 12.16 3.62
C GLU A 590 -12.89 12.39 2.78
N ARG A 591 -12.77 13.18 1.71
CA ARG A 591 -13.83 13.42 0.72
C ARG A 591 -15.18 13.79 1.36
N LEU A 592 -15.20 14.83 2.18
CA LEU A 592 -16.44 15.28 2.80
C LEU A 592 -17.35 15.92 1.75
N TRP A 593 -18.46 15.24 1.44
CA TRP A 593 -19.46 15.69 0.48
C TRP A 593 -20.65 16.32 1.18
N ASN A 594 -21.00 17.55 0.81
CA ASN A 594 -22.10 18.34 1.42
C ASN A 594 -21.92 18.61 2.93
N CYS A 595 -20.71 18.41 3.46
CA CYS A 595 -20.41 18.51 4.89
C CYS A 595 -18.96 18.94 5.19
N VAL A 596 -18.34 19.71 4.29
CA VAL A 596 -16.98 20.28 4.40
C VAL A 596 -16.74 20.88 5.80
N LEU A 597 -15.53 20.71 6.31
CA LEU A 597 -15.15 21.26 7.61
C LEU A 597 -15.11 22.79 7.58
N ASN A 598 -15.46 23.41 8.70
CA ASN A 598 -15.25 24.84 8.92
C ASN A 598 -14.74 25.03 10.35
N PRO A 599 -13.46 24.70 10.61
CA PRO A 599 -12.86 24.82 11.93
C PRO A 599 -12.56 26.28 12.27
N ALA A 600 -12.54 26.56 13.56
CA ALA A 600 -11.91 27.76 14.11
C ALA A 600 -10.51 27.43 14.64
N VAL A 601 -9.51 28.20 14.26
CA VAL A 601 -8.11 28.03 14.64
C VAL A 601 -7.81 28.93 15.83
N SER A 602 -7.35 28.34 16.93
CA SER A 602 -6.80 29.06 18.08
C SER A 602 -5.32 28.69 18.22
N TRP A 603 -4.50 29.61 18.70
CA TRP A 603 -3.11 29.32 19.04
C TRP A 603 -2.78 29.76 20.46
N ARG A 604 -1.71 29.23 21.04
CA ARG A 604 -1.22 29.62 22.37
C ARG A 604 0.30 29.56 22.41
N LYS A 605 0.93 30.30 23.33
CA LYS A 605 2.33 30.03 23.67
C LYS A 605 2.44 28.61 24.23
N ALA A 606 3.44 27.84 23.80
CA ALA A 606 3.63 26.45 24.22
C ALA A 606 3.60 26.30 25.75
N GLY A 607 2.92 25.27 26.23
CA GLY A 607 2.71 25.01 27.67
C GLY A 607 1.77 25.98 28.42
N SER A 608 1.24 27.03 27.76
CA SER A 608 0.29 27.94 28.40
C SER A 608 -1.12 27.35 28.52
N LYS A 609 -1.91 27.79 29.51
CA LYS A 609 -3.26 27.23 29.74
C LYS A 609 -4.36 27.83 28.86
N ARG A 610 -4.13 28.97 28.21
CA ARG A 610 -5.16 29.72 27.48
C ARG A 610 -4.67 30.04 26.07
N GLY A 611 -5.44 29.62 25.07
CA GLY A 611 -5.26 30.06 23.69
C GLY A 611 -5.95 31.37 23.38
N THR A 612 -5.71 31.84 22.17
CA THR A 612 -6.39 32.97 21.55
C THR A 612 -7.87 32.66 21.31
N LYS A 613 -8.62 33.70 20.90
CA LYS A 613 -9.96 33.50 20.36
C LYS A 613 -9.81 32.81 19.00
N GLY A 614 -10.63 31.78 18.75
CA GLY A 614 -10.56 31.05 17.49
C GLY A 614 -11.09 31.85 16.30
N ASP A 615 -10.30 31.91 15.22
CA ASP A 615 -10.66 32.53 13.96
C ASP A 615 -11.07 31.47 12.92
N SER A 616 -12.14 31.73 12.17
CA SER A 616 -12.75 30.74 11.28
C SER A 616 -11.95 30.62 9.99
N MET A 617 -11.62 29.38 9.57
CA MET A 617 -11.02 29.14 8.25
C MET A 617 -12.00 29.44 7.12
N GLY A 618 -13.30 29.15 7.31
CA GLY A 618 -14.32 29.33 6.28
C GLY A 618 -14.25 28.24 5.21
N VAL A 619 -15.13 28.33 4.22
CA VAL A 619 -15.25 27.37 3.11
C VAL A 619 -15.48 28.09 1.79
N HIS A 620 -15.06 27.49 0.68
CA HIS A 620 -15.40 27.96 -0.67
C HIS A 620 -16.78 27.41 -1.04
N MET A 621 -17.81 28.26 -1.03
CA MET A 621 -19.21 27.87 -1.30
C MET A 621 -19.86 28.82 -2.30
N ASP A 622 -19.12 29.20 -3.33
CA ASP A 622 -19.56 30.11 -4.37
C ASP A 622 -18.90 29.78 -5.72
N ARG A 623 -19.54 30.22 -6.82
CA ARG A 623 -19.10 29.90 -8.18
C ARG A 623 -17.80 30.62 -8.56
N GLU A 624 -17.53 31.78 -7.98
CA GLU A 624 -16.32 32.56 -8.24
C GLU A 624 -15.09 31.81 -7.72
N ALA A 625 -15.16 31.28 -6.50
CA ALA A 625 -14.13 30.45 -5.92
C ALA A 625 -13.87 29.18 -6.74
N MET A 626 -14.92 28.48 -7.18
CA MET A 626 -14.75 27.31 -8.07
C MET A 626 -14.08 27.69 -9.38
N SER A 627 -14.43 28.82 -9.98
CA SER A 627 -13.80 29.29 -11.23
C SER A 627 -12.33 29.68 -11.03
N LYS A 628 -11.99 30.24 -9.87
CA LYS A 628 -10.64 30.74 -9.57
C LYS A 628 -9.68 29.65 -9.09
N PHE A 629 -10.15 28.76 -8.24
CA PHE A 629 -9.33 27.75 -7.54
C PHE A 629 -9.61 26.31 -8.00
N GLY A 630 -10.57 26.13 -8.90
CA GLY A 630 -10.96 24.81 -9.42
C GLY A 630 -11.97 24.08 -8.53
N TYR A 631 -12.41 22.92 -9.03
CA TYR A 631 -13.44 22.08 -8.38
C TYR A 631 -12.94 21.42 -7.09
N SER A 632 -11.63 21.27 -6.89
CA SER A 632 -11.05 20.71 -5.67
C SER A 632 -11.18 21.63 -4.46
N ALA A 633 -11.18 22.95 -4.66
CA ALA A 633 -11.17 23.94 -3.58
C ALA A 633 -12.37 23.86 -2.64
N ILE A 634 -13.53 23.39 -3.13
CA ILE A 634 -14.74 23.28 -2.32
C ILE A 634 -14.81 22.00 -1.49
N TRP A 635 -13.80 21.12 -1.57
CA TRP A 635 -13.72 19.92 -0.74
C TRP A 635 -13.03 20.16 0.61
N PHE A 636 -12.36 21.31 0.76
CA PHE A 636 -11.55 21.65 1.91
C PHE A 636 -11.98 23.01 2.52
N PRO A 637 -11.67 23.26 3.80
CA PRO A 637 -11.64 24.61 4.35
C PRO A 637 -10.72 25.53 3.52
N LYS A 638 -10.85 26.86 3.69
CA LYS A 638 -9.86 27.80 3.15
C LYS A 638 -8.59 27.79 4.00
N ASP A 639 -7.45 28.13 3.43
CA ASP A 639 -6.24 28.42 4.19
C ASP A 639 -6.49 29.59 5.16
N LEU A 640 -5.85 29.55 6.33
CA LEU A 640 -5.92 30.62 7.31
C LEU A 640 -4.53 30.98 7.83
N GLU A 641 -4.14 32.22 7.59
CA GLU A 641 -2.92 32.84 8.11
C GLU A 641 -3.26 33.65 9.38
N LEU A 642 -2.48 33.50 10.44
CA LEU A 642 -2.65 34.22 11.71
C LEU A 642 -1.32 34.77 12.23
N ASP A 643 -1.36 35.99 12.75
CA ASP A 643 -0.20 36.63 13.38
C ASP A 643 0.11 36.05 14.76
N LEU A 644 1.40 35.83 15.01
CA LEU A 644 1.91 35.51 16.34
C LEU A 644 2.15 36.79 17.13
N ARG A 645 2.04 36.71 18.46
CA ARG A 645 2.47 37.84 19.30
C ARG A 645 3.98 37.97 19.21
N LYS A 646 4.47 39.20 19.06
CA LYS A 646 5.90 39.52 19.03
C LYS A 646 6.67 38.85 20.17
N GLY A 647 7.74 38.13 19.82
CA GLY A 647 8.58 37.39 20.78
C GLY A 647 8.03 36.02 21.20
N THR A 648 7.09 35.45 20.44
CA THR A 648 6.69 34.05 20.60
C THR A 648 7.64 33.18 19.78
N GLU A 649 8.47 32.39 20.46
CA GLU A 649 9.40 31.44 19.83
C GLU A 649 8.77 30.05 19.70
N ASP A 650 8.00 29.62 20.71
CA ASP A 650 7.28 28.35 20.71
C ASP A 650 5.77 28.58 20.85
N TYR A 651 4.97 27.99 19.97
CA TYR A 651 3.51 28.06 19.98
C TYR A 651 2.89 26.69 19.71
N GLU A 652 1.61 26.57 20.08
CA GLU A 652 0.80 25.40 19.78
C GLU A 652 -0.52 25.87 19.16
N VAL A 653 -1.04 25.12 18.20
CA VAL A 653 -2.28 25.38 17.47
C VAL A 653 -3.34 24.34 17.79
N GLN A 654 -4.60 24.75 17.84
CA GLN A 654 -5.76 23.90 18.03
C GLN A 654 -6.89 24.30 17.09
N LEU A 655 -7.51 23.31 16.46
CA LEU A 655 -8.71 23.48 15.63
C LEU A 655 -9.95 23.02 16.38
N ILE A 656 -11.04 23.79 16.23
CA ILE A 656 -12.34 23.48 16.82
C ILE A 656 -13.43 23.53 15.76
N VAL A 657 -14.07 22.38 15.52
CA VAL A 657 -15.31 22.30 14.74
C VAL A 657 -16.47 22.27 15.72
N LYS A 658 -17.21 23.38 15.82
CA LYS A 658 -18.32 23.50 16.78
C LYS A 658 -19.46 22.51 16.49
N LYS A 659 -19.75 22.25 15.21
CA LYS A 659 -20.80 21.34 14.77
C LYS A 659 -20.58 20.93 13.31
N ASN A 660 -20.31 19.65 13.08
CA ASN A 660 -20.36 19.00 11.77
C ASN A 660 -21.58 18.06 11.70
N LYS A 661 -22.17 17.91 10.51
CA LYS A 661 -23.40 17.12 10.31
C LYS A 661 -23.19 15.60 10.42
N LEU A 662 -21.96 15.12 10.20
CA LEU A 662 -21.55 13.71 10.37
C LEU A 662 -20.89 13.47 11.72
N PHE A 663 -19.97 14.36 12.12
CA PHE A 663 -19.07 14.11 13.26
C PHE A 663 -19.45 14.84 14.56
N GLY A 664 -20.40 15.78 14.51
CA GLY A 664 -20.75 16.59 15.67
C GLY A 664 -19.66 17.61 16.03
N LYS A 665 -19.41 17.84 17.31
CA LYS A 665 -18.36 18.74 17.78
C LYS A 665 -17.02 17.99 17.80
N ILE A 666 -15.98 18.59 17.25
CA ILE A 666 -14.60 18.10 17.30
C ILE A 666 -13.71 19.20 17.87
N THR A 667 -12.79 18.82 18.74
CA THR A 667 -11.76 19.72 19.29
C THR A 667 -10.46 18.97 19.21
N SER A 668 -9.49 19.54 18.48
CA SER A 668 -8.23 18.86 18.30
C SER A 668 -7.39 18.87 19.57
N SER A 669 -6.42 17.97 19.65
CA SER A 669 -5.29 18.18 20.54
C SER A 669 -4.52 19.45 20.14
N TRP A 670 -3.82 20.07 21.10
CA TRP A 670 -2.86 21.14 20.78
C TRP A 670 -1.66 20.51 20.07
N ARG A 671 -1.20 21.14 18.99
CA ARG A 671 -0.09 20.67 18.14
C ARG A 671 0.95 21.76 17.95
N ASP A 672 2.21 21.34 17.91
CA ASP A 672 3.40 22.20 17.86
C ASP A 672 3.88 22.33 16.42
#